data_AF-A0A5C6DE42-F1
#
_entry.id   AF-A0A5C6DE42-F1
#
_cell.length_a   1.000
_cell.length_b   1.000
_cell.length_c   1.000
_cell.angle_alpha   90.00
_cell.angle_beta   90.00
_cell.angle_gamma   90.00
#
_symmetry.space_group_name_H-M   'P 1'
#
loop_
_entity.id
_entity.type
_entity.pdbx_description
1 polymer ?
#
loop_
_entity_poly.entity_id
_entity_poly.type
_entity_poly.pdbx_seq_one_letter_code
_entity_poly.pdbx_strand_id
1 'polypeptide(L)'
;MMHFTRPRLTTLISSALRCIGALMLATSFLQTCDAAEQPNFIIIFTDDQGYNDLGCFGSETIETPNIDQLAAEGRTYKSFYSACSVCSPSRAALLTGCYPKRVGMHKHVLFPSSDYGLNATEHTIADHLKSQGYATACVGKWHLGHHPEILPRANGFDSYFGIPYSNDMNHPDNKGKLRIPSDELWLDQSSCITKWNTPLVEDEEIIELPVDQRTITRRYTDRAIEFVKANQDQPFFLYLPHSMPHIPLYVPEDAYDPDPQNAYKCVIEHIDAEVGRLVDTVRNLDLAENTYIIYTSDNGPWLQFKNHGGSAKPLRDGKGTTFEGGQRVPCVMWGPGRIPAGTSTNAMTSTMDLLPTIAALSGKPLPKDRKIDGHDISGTFTSDVSPRNELVFYSAHGVLEGIRLGEWKYLEKAPQKKASNANAPPPEPQRFLFHLTEDIGEQVNLVLTKPEVARQLRARMVELDQEITANARPVWKKPTQPLFEPNAQSLKQYEVPEWYDDAKLGIYFHWAPFSVAAYQTEWYPKWMYDSKTNKKWGDLKKHHEATWGPLNKFGYKDFIPKFQAENWNPEQWVELFEEAGAKYLVSAAVHHDGFALWDSNVIPFHSAAMGPQRDIVGEFCSAAKKAGLKTGVSTHYGRHWNFYEFSPKYDNWDPKYSGLYGRRRAENDPPTAEDEKEWEAVMVELIDNYHPDYIFVDGGIGDGERMFGKPYFRQPFYNVLSHYYNQSQETNTEGVVLTYKREFLEPDQAVEDFERKGIDEIRMSSKWQTDEKIAVQGWCCVEGTAFWPTEYLVAVLADTVSKNGNLLLNVGPLPDGTIREEEINTLKQLGGWLRVNGEAIYGTRPWTTFGEGEIAKPAADNAPVEGGKIEFATDAVRLTQKKGSLYAICFRQPESDRYSIRCLKKGTRIGNSGIEKVEMLGHDGPIKWRQSDESLTVALPEHLPCDYAFVLKIN
;
A
#
# COMPACT_ATOMS: atom_id res chain seq x y z
N MET A 1 -48.21 102.52 8.78
CA MET A 1 -48.86 103.52 7.91
C MET A 1 -49.48 102.81 6.73
N MET A 2 -50.79 103.04 6.53
CA MET A 2 -51.62 102.84 5.30
C MET A 2 -51.55 101.46 4.61
N HIS A 3 -52.59 100.63 4.79
CA HIS A 3 -53.78 100.49 3.92
C HIS A 3 -53.45 99.93 2.53
N PHE A 4 -53.66 98.62 2.34
CA PHE A 4 -54.91 97.98 1.85
C PHE A 4 -55.07 98.08 0.33
N THR A 5 -55.00 96.93 -0.36
CA THR A 5 -56.05 96.49 -1.29
C THR A 5 -56.08 94.95 -1.42
N ARG A 6 -57.30 94.43 -1.23
CA ARG A 6 -57.83 93.05 -1.33
C ARG A 6 -57.87 92.55 -2.81
N PRO A 7 -58.38 91.34 -3.20
CA PRO A 7 -59.13 90.33 -2.43
C PRO A 7 -58.86 88.82 -2.71
N ARG A 8 -59.40 88.01 -1.78
CA ARG A 8 -60.12 86.71 -1.89
C ARG A 8 -59.54 85.60 -2.80
N LEU A 9 -59.09 84.49 -2.20
CA LEU A 9 -59.90 83.29 -1.86
C LEU A 9 -60.64 82.70 -3.07
N THR A 10 -60.07 81.66 -3.69
CA THR A 10 -60.64 80.31 -3.85
C THR A 10 -59.98 79.57 -5.01
N THR A 11 -59.62 78.30 -4.74
CA THR A 11 -59.38 77.21 -5.71
C THR A 11 -58.20 77.33 -6.68
N LEU A 12 -57.10 76.63 -6.36
CA LEU A 12 -56.22 75.98 -7.34
C LEU A 12 -55.40 74.89 -6.61
N ILE A 13 -56.09 73.80 -6.26
CA ILE A 13 -55.46 72.50 -5.95
C ILE A 13 -55.68 71.63 -7.18
N SER A 14 -54.86 71.83 -8.20
CA SER A 14 -54.61 70.86 -9.28
C SER A 14 -53.42 71.37 -10.07
N SER A 15 -52.55 70.46 -10.50
CA SER A 15 -51.47 70.63 -11.49
C SER A 15 -50.13 71.28 -11.06
N ALA A 16 -49.58 70.91 -9.90
CA ALA A 16 -48.12 71.05 -9.66
C ALA A 16 -47.48 69.97 -8.72
N LEU A 17 -48.19 68.89 -8.38
CA LEU A 17 -47.64 67.72 -7.68
C LEU A 17 -47.98 66.43 -8.43
N ARG A 18 -47.45 66.27 -9.65
CA ARG A 18 -47.47 64.99 -10.37
C ARG A 18 -46.13 64.59 -11.02
N CYS A 19 -45.04 65.34 -10.81
CA CYS A 19 -43.73 65.02 -11.41
C CYS A 19 -42.59 64.76 -10.41
N ILE A 20 -42.84 64.68 -9.09
CA ILE A 20 -41.78 64.34 -8.11
C ILE A 20 -42.13 63.10 -7.26
N GLY A 21 -43.37 62.60 -7.33
CA GLY A 21 -43.78 61.32 -6.69
C GLY A 21 -43.63 60.08 -7.58
N ALA A 22 -43.29 60.24 -8.86
CA ALA A 22 -43.14 59.12 -9.81
C ALA A 22 -41.67 58.72 -10.08
N LEU A 23 -40.69 59.43 -9.48
CA LEU A 23 -39.27 59.09 -9.60
C LEU A 23 -38.67 58.48 -8.32
N MET A 24 -39.45 58.36 -7.23
CA MET A 24 -39.07 57.65 -5.99
C MET A 24 -39.94 56.40 -5.71
N LEU A 25 -40.66 55.92 -6.71
CA LEU A 25 -41.33 54.61 -6.71
C LEU A 25 -40.78 53.67 -7.80
N ALA A 26 -39.69 54.08 -8.47
CA ALA A 26 -39.01 53.31 -9.50
C ALA A 26 -37.60 52.84 -9.08
N THR A 27 -37.21 53.01 -7.81
CA THR A 27 -35.92 52.55 -7.26
C THR A 27 -36.09 51.51 -6.14
N SER A 28 -37.22 50.79 -6.16
CA SER A 28 -37.44 49.59 -5.34
C SER A 28 -37.82 48.37 -6.19
N PHE A 29 -37.44 48.37 -7.47
CA PHE A 29 -37.04 47.10 -8.06
C PHE A 29 -35.68 46.79 -7.44
N LEU A 30 -35.72 46.05 -6.34
CA LEU A 30 -34.63 45.17 -5.98
C LEU A 30 -34.13 44.56 -7.29
N GLN A 31 -32.91 44.89 -7.68
CA GLN A 31 -32.07 43.89 -8.30
C GLN A 31 -32.00 42.77 -7.27
N THR A 32 -32.95 41.85 -7.33
CA THR A 32 -32.65 40.45 -7.14
C THR A 32 -31.59 40.18 -8.20
N CYS A 33 -30.33 40.31 -7.78
CA CYS A 33 -29.28 39.53 -8.39
C CYS A 33 -29.87 38.11 -8.41
N ASP A 34 -30.25 37.61 -9.58
CA ASP A 34 -30.60 36.20 -9.74
C ASP A 34 -29.43 35.44 -9.11
N ALA A 35 -29.64 34.91 -7.91
CA ALA A 35 -28.85 33.80 -7.46
C ALA A 35 -29.04 32.77 -8.58
N ALA A 36 -27.98 32.48 -9.33
CA ALA A 36 -28.05 31.49 -10.40
C ALA A 36 -28.77 30.27 -9.82
N GLU A 37 -29.95 29.99 -10.35
CA GLU A 37 -30.89 29.05 -9.74
C GLU A 37 -30.18 27.71 -9.62
N GLN A 38 -29.97 27.25 -8.38
CA GLN A 38 -29.21 26.04 -8.13
C GLN A 38 -30.02 24.85 -8.67
N PRO A 39 -29.47 24.08 -9.63
CA PRO A 39 -30.23 23.02 -10.28
C PRO A 39 -30.33 21.79 -9.41
N ASN A 40 -31.39 21.01 -9.59
CA ASN A 40 -31.50 19.67 -9.00
C ASN A 40 -30.75 18.65 -9.84
N PHE A 41 -30.22 17.61 -9.20
CA PHE A 41 -29.52 16.52 -9.87
C PHE A 41 -30.14 15.17 -9.52
N ILE A 42 -30.49 14.38 -10.53
CA ILE A 42 -30.93 12.98 -10.38
C ILE A 42 -30.02 12.10 -11.23
N ILE A 43 -29.37 11.12 -10.60
CA ILE A 43 -28.62 10.08 -11.29
C ILE A 43 -29.37 8.76 -11.13
N ILE A 44 -29.87 8.22 -12.22
CA ILE A 44 -30.49 6.91 -12.31
C ILE A 44 -29.42 5.95 -12.84
N PHE A 45 -29.04 4.97 -12.04
CA PHE A 45 -27.87 4.12 -12.29
C PHE A 45 -28.24 2.65 -12.21
N THR A 46 -28.31 1.96 -13.35
CA THR A 46 -28.64 0.53 -13.41
C THR A 46 -27.42 -0.36 -13.25
N ASP A 47 -27.64 -1.66 -13.07
CA ASP A 47 -26.59 -2.64 -12.81
C ASP A 47 -26.58 -3.72 -13.89
N ASP A 48 -25.47 -3.95 -14.57
CA ASP A 48 -25.35 -4.96 -15.64
C ASP A 48 -26.23 -4.71 -16.87
N GLN A 49 -26.51 -3.43 -17.17
CA GLN A 49 -27.26 -3.05 -18.36
C GLN A 49 -26.36 -2.94 -19.61
N GLY A 50 -26.79 -3.59 -20.68
CA GLY A 50 -26.14 -3.58 -21.98
C GLY A 50 -26.35 -2.31 -22.78
N TYR A 51 -25.38 -2.02 -23.65
CA TYR A 51 -25.37 -0.86 -24.53
C TYR A 51 -26.61 -0.78 -25.43
N ASN A 52 -27.15 -1.92 -25.86
CA ASN A 52 -28.26 -2.01 -26.82
C ASN A 52 -29.58 -2.46 -26.19
N ASP A 53 -29.75 -2.24 -24.88
CA ASP A 53 -30.97 -2.65 -24.17
C ASP A 53 -32.07 -1.59 -24.15
N LEU A 54 -31.80 -0.37 -24.64
CA LEU A 54 -32.76 0.73 -24.75
C LEU A 54 -33.15 0.97 -26.22
N GLY A 55 -34.39 1.38 -26.48
CA GLY A 55 -34.87 1.72 -27.82
C GLY A 55 -34.03 2.84 -28.47
N CYS A 56 -33.70 3.89 -27.72
CA CYS A 56 -32.82 4.99 -28.15
C CYS A 56 -31.35 4.57 -28.38
N PHE A 57 -30.97 3.35 -28.01
CA PHE A 57 -29.70 2.69 -28.34
C PHE A 57 -29.85 1.50 -29.29
N GLY A 58 -31.02 1.36 -29.93
CA GLY A 58 -31.28 0.42 -31.01
C GLY A 58 -31.78 -0.95 -30.56
N SER A 59 -32.34 -1.07 -29.36
CA SER A 59 -33.03 -2.30 -28.96
C SER A 59 -34.22 -2.55 -29.88
N GLU A 60 -34.34 -3.77 -30.42
CA GLU A 60 -35.46 -4.18 -31.27
C GLU A 60 -36.55 -4.94 -30.50
N THR A 61 -36.25 -5.39 -29.28
CA THR A 61 -37.08 -6.35 -28.54
C THR A 61 -37.53 -5.86 -27.16
N ILE A 62 -36.83 -4.89 -26.57
CA ILE A 62 -37.13 -4.30 -25.26
C ILE A 62 -37.70 -2.90 -25.50
N GLU A 63 -38.89 -2.62 -24.99
CA GLU A 63 -39.56 -1.33 -25.16
C GLU A 63 -39.29 -0.41 -23.96
N THR A 64 -38.63 0.73 -24.20
CA THR A 64 -38.29 1.69 -23.12
C THR A 64 -38.83 3.09 -23.41
N PRO A 65 -40.17 3.26 -23.52
CA PRO A 65 -40.76 4.51 -23.97
C PRO A 65 -40.45 5.71 -23.07
N ASN A 66 -40.28 5.52 -21.76
CA ASN A 66 -40.02 6.63 -20.82
C ASN A 66 -38.57 7.13 -20.93
N ILE A 67 -37.61 6.20 -20.99
CA ILE A 67 -36.19 6.54 -21.19
C ILE A 67 -35.96 7.06 -22.61
N ASP A 68 -36.66 6.51 -23.60
CA ASP A 68 -36.61 7.02 -24.98
C ASP A 68 -37.20 8.43 -25.07
N GLN A 69 -38.21 8.76 -24.27
CA GLN A 69 -38.70 10.13 -24.14
C GLN A 69 -37.65 11.05 -23.53
N LEU A 70 -36.94 10.63 -22.46
CA LEU A 70 -35.81 11.40 -21.92
C LEU A 70 -34.73 11.65 -22.98
N ALA A 71 -34.46 10.67 -23.85
CA ALA A 71 -33.52 10.82 -24.95
C ALA A 71 -34.04 11.78 -26.04
N ALA A 72 -35.34 11.70 -26.38
CA ALA A 72 -35.97 12.59 -27.35
C ALA A 72 -36.05 14.05 -26.87
N GLU A 73 -36.17 14.26 -25.56
CA GLU A 73 -36.19 15.58 -24.92
C GLU A 73 -34.81 16.06 -24.45
N GLY A 74 -33.81 15.19 -24.50
CA GLY A 74 -32.45 15.43 -24.04
C GLY A 74 -31.40 15.04 -25.08
N ARG A 75 -30.29 14.48 -24.61
CA ARG A 75 -29.13 14.10 -25.42
C ARG A 75 -28.63 12.70 -25.08
N THR A 76 -28.38 11.90 -26.12
CA THR A 76 -27.75 10.57 -25.98
C THR A 76 -26.24 10.64 -26.12
N TYR A 77 -25.53 9.87 -25.31
CA TYR A 77 -24.07 9.77 -25.33
C TYR A 77 -23.64 8.38 -25.82
N LYS A 78 -23.10 8.31 -27.03
CA LYS A 78 -22.74 7.06 -27.72
C LYS A 78 -21.32 6.55 -27.39
N SER A 79 -20.55 7.35 -26.63
CA SER A 79 -19.17 7.06 -26.22
C SER A 79 -18.98 7.39 -24.73
N PHE A 80 -19.91 6.92 -23.90
CA PHE A 80 -19.90 7.09 -22.45
C PHE A 80 -19.39 5.82 -21.75
N TYR A 81 -18.41 5.98 -20.86
CA TYR A 81 -17.70 4.88 -20.22
C TYR A 81 -17.92 4.78 -18.72
N SER A 82 -18.28 3.60 -18.25
CA SER A 82 -18.00 3.19 -16.88
C SER A 82 -16.49 3.01 -16.69
N ALA A 83 -15.95 3.53 -15.59
CA ALA A 83 -14.52 3.47 -15.31
C ALA A 83 -14.00 2.04 -15.04
N CYS A 84 -14.91 1.10 -14.74
CA CYS A 84 -14.57 -0.31 -14.55
C CYS A 84 -15.70 -1.22 -15.04
N SER A 85 -15.40 -2.47 -15.34
CA SER A 85 -16.36 -3.46 -15.83
C SER A 85 -17.05 -4.27 -14.72
N VAL A 86 -17.04 -3.77 -13.48
CA VAL A 86 -17.68 -4.39 -12.30
C VAL A 86 -18.14 -3.34 -11.28
N CYS A 87 -19.13 -3.70 -10.45
CA CYS A 87 -19.97 -2.78 -9.66
C CYS A 87 -19.25 -1.87 -8.63
N SER A 88 -18.57 -2.44 -7.61
CA SER A 88 -17.95 -1.60 -6.55
C SER A 88 -16.92 -0.60 -7.11
N PRO A 89 -15.98 -1.02 -7.99
CA PRO A 89 -15.05 -0.08 -8.60
C PRO A 89 -15.75 1.01 -9.43
N SER A 90 -16.76 0.68 -10.25
CA SER A 90 -17.44 1.67 -11.08
C SER A 90 -18.23 2.69 -10.26
N ARG A 91 -18.90 2.26 -9.19
CA ARG A 91 -19.61 3.15 -8.25
C ARG A 91 -18.66 4.09 -7.52
N ALA A 92 -17.48 3.59 -7.12
CA ALA A 92 -16.46 4.42 -6.50
C ALA A 92 -15.99 5.52 -7.46
N ALA A 93 -15.77 5.16 -8.73
CA ALA A 93 -15.35 6.10 -9.75
C ALA A 93 -16.40 7.16 -10.09
N LEU A 94 -17.68 6.77 -10.17
CA LEU A 94 -18.80 7.69 -10.36
C LEU A 94 -18.83 8.74 -9.25
N LEU A 95 -18.84 8.31 -7.99
CA LEU A 95 -19.05 9.23 -6.86
C LEU A 95 -17.84 10.11 -6.60
N THR A 96 -16.63 9.61 -6.79
CA THR A 96 -15.38 10.36 -6.47
C THR A 96 -14.78 11.09 -7.66
N GLY A 97 -15.22 10.80 -8.89
CA GLY A 97 -14.57 11.30 -10.09
C GLY A 97 -13.13 10.81 -10.28
N CYS A 98 -12.73 9.73 -9.60
CA CYS A 98 -11.38 9.18 -9.63
C CYS A 98 -11.36 7.79 -10.27
N TYR A 99 -10.21 7.36 -10.78
CA TYR A 99 -10.00 5.95 -11.09
C TYR A 99 -10.18 5.09 -9.83
N PRO A 100 -10.78 3.89 -9.92
CA PRO A 100 -10.97 3.04 -8.75
C PRO A 100 -9.64 2.70 -8.06
N LYS A 101 -8.54 2.62 -8.83
CA LYS A 101 -7.20 2.38 -8.29
C LYS A 101 -6.69 3.52 -7.42
N ARG A 102 -7.01 4.78 -7.78
CA ARG A 102 -6.64 5.97 -7.02
C ARG A 102 -7.30 6.03 -5.64
N VAL A 103 -8.50 5.46 -5.50
CA VAL A 103 -9.24 5.42 -4.22
C VAL A 103 -9.21 4.05 -3.56
N GLY A 104 -8.29 3.16 -3.98
CA GLY A 104 -8.10 1.84 -3.40
C GLY A 104 -9.19 0.81 -3.71
N MET A 105 -10.26 1.18 -4.43
CA MET A 105 -11.44 0.37 -4.75
C MET A 105 -11.32 -0.43 -6.07
N HIS A 106 -10.14 -0.96 -6.40
CA HIS A 106 -9.85 -1.61 -7.70
C HIS A 106 -9.71 -3.13 -7.64
N LYS A 107 -9.53 -3.71 -6.45
CA LYS A 107 -9.06 -5.11 -6.31
C LYS A 107 -10.16 -6.16 -6.54
N HIS A 108 -11.42 -5.84 -6.25
CA HIS A 108 -12.58 -6.69 -6.49
C HIS A 108 -13.90 -5.94 -6.17
N VAL A 109 -15.06 -6.53 -6.48
CA VAL A 109 -16.34 -6.14 -5.84
C VAL A 109 -16.36 -6.54 -4.36
N LEU A 110 -17.03 -5.72 -3.54
CA LEU A 110 -17.17 -5.96 -2.11
C LEU A 110 -18.26 -6.99 -1.79
N PHE A 111 -18.07 -7.73 -0.71
CA PHE A 111 -18.97 -8.76 -0.20
C PHE A 111 -19.45 -8.44 1.22
N PRO A 112 -20.47 -9.14 1.73
CA PRO A 112 -20.92 -9.02 3.12
C PRO A 112 -19.83 -9.34 4.16
N SER A 113 -18.82 -10.12 3.77
CA SER A 113 -17.66 -10.41 4.62
C SER A 113 -16.52 -9.39 4.50
N SER A 114 -16.63 -8.38 3.62
CA SER A 114 -15.58 -7.40 3.41
C SER A 114 -15.41 -6.52 4.65
N ASP A 115 -14.17 -6.44 5.13
CA ASP A 115 -13.73 -5.61 6.24
C ASP A 115 -13.16 -4.27 5.74
N TYR A 116 -13.54 -3.81 4.56
CA TYR A 116 -13.09 -2.55 3.98
C TYR A 116 -14.11 -1.98 3.00
N GLY A 117 -13.93 -0.71 2.62
CA GLY A 117 -14.70 -0.07 1.55
C GLY A 117 -14.26 1.36 1.26
N LEU A 118 -15.09 2.13 0.55
CA LEU A 118 -14.79 3.51 0.17
C LEU A 118 -14.54 4.33 1.43
N ASN A 119 -13.39 4.98 1.48
CA ASN A 119 -13.01 5.78 2.63
C ASN A 119 -13.90 7.02 2.73
N ALA A 120 -14.56 7.21 3.88
CA ALA A 120 -15.41 8.37 4.14
C ALA A 120 -14.64 9.72 4.08
N THR A 121 -13.30 9.70 4.08
CA THR A 121 -12.50 10.89 3.84
C THR A 121 -12.40 11.28 2.37
N GLU A 122 -12.85 10.45 1.43
CA GLU A 122 -12.95 10.79 0.00
C GLU A 122 -13.94 11.95 -0.22
N HIS A 123 -13.87 12.60 -1.38
CA HIS A 123 -14.78 13.70 -1.71
C HIS A 123 -15.75 13.23 -2.80
N THR A 124 -16.99 12.97 -2.41
CA THR A 124 -18.02 12.47 -3.32
C THR A 124 -18.87 13.59 -3.93
N ILE A 125 -19.69 13.26 -4.94
CA ILE A 125 -20.75 14.14 -5.46
C ILE A 125 -21.66 14.62 -4.32
N ALA A 126 -22.01 13.73 -3.39
CA ALA A 126 -22.89 14.08 -2.27
C ALA A 126 -22.19 15.05 -1.31
N ASP A 127 -20.92 14.83 -0.96
CA ASP A 127 -20.15 15.77 -0.13
C ASP A 127 -20.08 17.15 -0.78
N HIS A 128 -19.84 17.17 -2.10
CA HIS A 128 -19.73 18.40 -2.86
C HIS A 128 -21.03 19.22 -2.81
N LEU A 129 -22.18 18.60 -3.07
CA LEU A 129 -23.48 19.27 -3.09
C LEU A 129 -24.00 19.57 -1.68
N LYS A 130 -23.84 18.67 -0.72
CA LYS A 130 -24.21 18.90 0.69
C LYS A 130 -23.48 20.10 1.27
N SER A 131 -22.21 20.29 0.92
CA SER A 131 -21.43 21.47 1.33
C SER A 131 -21.93 22.81 0.76
N GLN A 132 -22.96 22.78 -0.10
CA GLN A 132 -23.64 23.91 -0.71
C GLN A 132 -25.10 24.05 -0.25
N GLY A 133 -25.56 23.21 0.68
CA GLY A 133 -26.92 23.24 1.21
C GLY A 133 -27.93 22.40 0.43
N TYR A 134 -27.49 21.51 -0.46
CA TYR A 134 -28.39 20.57 -1.12
C TYR A 134 -28.87 19.51 -0.14
N ALA A 135 -30.14 19.11 -0.27
CA ALA A 135 -30.61 17.86 0.31
C ALA A 135 -30.04 16.69 -0.52
N THR A 136 -29.55 15.64 0.13
CA THR A 136 -28.87 14.53 -0.56
C THR A 136 -29.42 13.16 -0.14
N ALA A 137 -29.82 12.33 -1.11
CA ALA A 137 -30.31 10.98 -0.85
C ALA A 137 -29.67 9.92 -1.74
N CYS A 138 -29.33 8.78 -1.13
CA CYS A 138 -28.97 7.55 -1.83
C CYS A 138 -30.14 6.57 -1.69
N VAL A 139 -30.73 6.15 -2.80
CA VAL A 139 -31.86 5.22 -2.82
C VAL A 139 -31.53 4.04 -3.72
N GLY A 140 -31.13 2.91 -3.13
CA GLY A 140 -30.84 1.68 -3.86
C GLY A 140 -29.55 0.98 -3.44
N LYS A 141 -28.88 0.33 -4.39
CA LYS A 141 -27.67 -0.46 -4.15
C LYS A 141 -26.45 0.42 -3.91
N TRP A 142 -25.87 0.36 -2.69
CA TRP A 142 -24.67 1.13 -2.32
C TRP A 142 -23.38 0.49 -2.87
N HIS A 143 -23.07 -0.73 -2.43
CA HIS A 143 -21.96 -1.58 -2.88
C HIS A 143 -20.54 -0.98 -2.77
N LEU A 144 -20.36 -0.03 -1.86
CA LEU A 144 -19.07 0.60 -1.54
C LEU A 144 -18.62 0.38 -0.09
N GLY A 145 -19.31 -0.50 0.63
CA GLY A 145 -19.12 -0.74 2.06
C GLY A 145 -20.41 -1.18 2.69
N HIS A 146 -20.35 -1.81 3.86
CA HIS A 146 -21.55 -2.14 4.63
C HIS A 146 -21.40 -1.88 6.14
N HIS A 147 -20.25 -1.35 6.56
CA HIS A 147 -20.05 -0.92 7.95
C HIS A 147 -20.57 0.52 8.11
N PRO A 148 -21.12 0.90 9.27
CA PRO A 148 -21.70 2.22 9.51
C PRO A 148 -20.81 3.40 9.09
N GLU A 149 -19.50 3.25 9.29
CA GLU A 149 -18.47 4.26 8.99
C GLU A 149 -18.30 4.53 7.49
N ILE A 150 -18.84 3.66 6.63
CA ILE A 150 -18.70 3.71 5.17
C ILE A 150 -20.02 3.43 4.43
N LEU A 151 -21.15 3.56 5.13
CA LEU A 151 -22.47 3.64 4.50
C LEU A 151 -22.68 5.02 3.85
N PRO A 152 -23.73 5.23 3.04
CA PRO A 152 -23.91 6.48 2.30
C PRO A 152 -23.92 7.73 3.17
N ARG A 153 -24.47 7.69 4.38
CA ARG A 153 -24.49 8.85 5.30
C ARG A 153 -23.11 9.30 5.77
N ALA A 154 -22.14 8.39 5.78
CA ALA A 154 -20.73 8.71 6.00
C ALA A 154 -20.02 9.26 4.75
N ASN A 155 -20.65 9.18 3.58
CA ASN A 155 -20.12 9.60 2.27
C ASN A 155 -20.99 10.71 1.67
N GLY A 156 -21.34 11.69 2.48
CA GLY A 156 -21.98 12.93 2.03
C GLY A 156 -23.49 12.90 1.87
N PHE A 157 -24.18 11.75 2.00
CA PHE A 157 -25.64 11.70 1.90
C PHE A 157 -26.34 12.08 3.23
N ASP A 158 -27.56 12.62 3.17
CA ASP A 158 -28.40 12.89 4.35
C ASP A 158 -29.23 11.67 4.75
N SER A 159 -29.68 10.88 3.77
CA SER A 159 -30.47 9.67 3.98
C SER A 159 -30.08 8.52 3.05
N TYR A 160 -30.25 7.29 3.52
CA TYR A 160 -30.06 6.07 2.75
C TYR A 160 -31.29 5.15 2.83
N PHE A 161 -31.69 4.59 1.69
CA PHE A 161 -32.66 3.50 1.63
C PHE A 161 -32.29 2.51 0.55
N GLY A 162 -31.93 1.27 0.89
CA GLY A 162 -31.62 0.26 -0.12
C GLY A 162 -30.78 -0.91 0.38
N ILE A 163 -30.07 -1.58 -0.52
CA ILE A 163 -29.25 -2.76 -0.19
C ILE A 163 -27.74 -2.42 -0.22
N PRO A 164 -26.94 -2.90 0.76
CA PRO A 164 -25.53 -2.50 0.88
C PRO A 164 -24.59 -3.18 -0.13
N TYR A 165 -25.01 -4.29 -0.75
CA TYR A 165 -24.23 -5.08 -1.72
C TYR A 165 -25.16 -5.76 -2.73
N SER A 166 -24.61 -6.49 -3.71
CA SER A 166 -25.42 -7.20 -4.72
C SER A 166 -26.47 -8.11 -4.09
N ASN A 167 -27.63 -8.21 -4.73
CA ASN A 167 -28.79 -8.94 -4.28
C ASN A 167 -28.63 -10.48 -4.32
N ASP A 168 -27.55 -10.97 -4.93
CA ASP A 168 -27.14 -12.37 -4.94
C ASP A 168 -26.11 -12.72 -3.84
N MET A 169 -25.91 -11.82 -2.88
CA MET A 169 -24.99 -11.99 -1.75
C MET A 169 -25.76 -12.13 -0.42
N ASN A 170 -25.40 -13.14 0.39
CA ASN A 170 -26.06 -13.42 1.67
C ASN A 170 -25.35 -12.76 2.86
N HIS A 171 -26.12 -12.13 3.75
CA HIS A 171 -25.63 -11.66 5.05
C HIS A 171 -25.35 -12.85 6.01
N PRO A 172 -24.25 -12.90 6.79
CA PRO A 172 -23.12 -11.95 6.83
C PRO A 172 -21.89 -12.37 5.99
N ASP A 173 -21.83 -13.60 5.47
CA ASP A 173 -20.59 -14.16 4.92
C ASP A 173 -20.74 -14.81 3.54
N ASN A 174 -21.89 -14.61 2.90
CA ASN A 174 -22.26 -15.18 1.62
C ASN A 174 -22.25 -16.73 1.57
N LYS A 175 -22.28 -17.41 2.74
CA LYS A 175 -22.39 -18.87 2.78
C LYS A 175 -23.79 -19.33 2.36
N GLY A 176 -23.86 -20.55 1.81
CA GLY A 176 -25.12 -21.17 1.39
C GLY A 176 -25.65 -20.77 0.01
N LYS A 177 -24.89 -20.02 -0.79
CA LYS A 177 -25.28 -19.69 -2.18
C LYS A 177 -25.39 -20.95 -3.03
N LEU A 178 -26.61 -21.25 -3.49
CA LEU A 178 -26.89 -22.38 -4.36
C LEU A 178 -26.60 -22.02 -5.82
N ARG A 179 -26.00 -22.93 -6.57
CA ARG A 179 -25.85 -22.81 -8.03
C ARG A 179 -27.12 -23.35 -8.69
N ILE A 180 -28.11 -22.49 -8.81
CA ILE A 180 -29.41 -22.79 -9.44
C ILE A 180 -29.42 -22.15 -10.84
N PRO A 181 -29.87 -22.86 -11.90
CA PRO A 181 -30.07 -22.26 -13.21
C PRO A 181 -31.00 -21.03 -13.16
N SER A 182 -30.67 -19.98 -13.92
CA SER A 182 -31.44 -18.72 -13.87
C SER A 182 -32.91 -18.88 -14.26
N ASP A 183 -33.22 -19.74 -15.24
CA ASP A 183 -34.60 -20.04 -15.63
C ASP A 183 -35.41 -20.67 -14.47
N GLU A 184 -34.78 -21.54 -13.67
CA GLU A 184 -35.43 -22.14 -12.50
C GLU A 184 -35.69 -21.09 -11.40
N LEU A 185 -34.73 -20.19 -11.17
CA LEU A 185 -34.91 -19.06 -10.23
C LEU A 185 -36.02 -18.11 -10.68
N TRP A 186 -36.17 -17.86 -11.98
CA TRP A 186 -37.23 -17.02 -12.53
C TRP A 186 -38.62 -17.64 -12.43
N LEU A 187 -38.71 -18.97 -12.60
CA LEU A 187 -39.96 -19.70 -12.40
C LEU A 187 -40.34 -19.81 -10.90
N ASP A 188 -39.35 -19.89 -10.01
CA ASP A 188 -39.54 -19.86 -8.56
C ASP A 188 -39.41 -18.44 -8.00
N GLN A 189 -40.44 -17.61 -8.18
CA GLN A 189 -40.48 -16.25 -7.63
C GLN A 189 -40.36 -16.22 -6.09
N SER A 190 -40.66 -17.31 -5.38
CA SER A 190 -40.48 -17.39 -3.92
C SER A 190 -39.00 -17.40 -3.51
N SER A 191 -38.10 -17.68 -4.46
CA SER A 191 -36.66 -17.69 -4.23
C SER A 191 -36.10 -16.35 -3.75
N CYS A 192 -36.77 -15.23 -4.06
CA CYS A 192 -36.37 -13.89 -3.64
C CYS A 192 -36.16 -13.75 -2.11
N ILE A 193 -36.93 -14.50 -1.32
CA ILE A 193 -36.87 -14.52 0.16
C ILE A 193 -36.47 -15.88 0.73
N THR A 194 -36.60 -16.97 -0.04
CA THR A 194 -36.27 -18.32 0.47
C THR A 194 -34.82 -18.74 0.21
N LYS A 195 -34.13 -18.10 -0.74
CA LYS A 195 -32.75 -18.46 -1.15
C LYS A 195 -31.71 -17.40 -0.80
N TRP A 196 -32.15 -16.15 -0.60
CA TRP A 196 -31.27 -15.00 -0.41
C TRP A 196 -31.55 -14.32 0.92
N ASN A 197 -30.50 -14.07 1.70
CA ASN A 197 -30.56 -13.29 2.94
C ASN A 197 -30.06 -11.87 2.68
N THR A 198 -30.69 -11.18 1.73
CA THR A 198 -30.35 -9.80 1.37
C THR A 198 -31.05 -8.83 2.32
N PRO A 199 -30.33 -7.93 3.01
CA PRO A 199 -30.95 -6.93 3.88
C PRO A 199 -31.43 -5.72 3.09
N LEU A 200 -32.56 -5.14 3.51
CA LEU A 200 -32.92 -3.76 3.20
C LEU A 200 -32.55 -2.88 4.39
N VAL A 201 -31.84 -1.80 4.11
CA VAL A 201 -31.30 -0.86 5.08
C VAL A 201 -31.98 0.50 4.90
N GLU A 202 -32.34 1.12 6.02
CA GLU A 202 -32.70 2.52 6.11
C GLU A 202 -31.69 3.20 7.04
N ASP A 203 -30.92 4.14 6.48
CA ASP A 203 -29.77 4.77 7.12
C ASP A 203 -28.74 3.75 7.62
N GLU A 204 -28.66 3.48 8.92
CA GLU A 204 -27.76 2.46 9.49
C GLU A 204 -28.51 1.21 9.98
N GLU A 205 -29.84 1.17 9.86
CA GLU A 205 -30.69 0.11 10.42
C GLU A 205 -31.18 -0.87 9.33
N ILE A 206 -31.06 -2.17 9.59
CA ILE A 206 -31.70 -3.20 8.77
C ILE A 206 -33.18 -3.25 9.11
N ILE A 207 -34.03 -2.79 8.19
CA ILE A 207 -35.48 -2.74 8.37
C ILE A 207 -36.21 -3.99 7.86
N GLU A 208 -35.56 -4.78 7.00
CA GLU A 208 -36.12 -6.02 6.45
C GLU A 208 -35.00 -7.00 6.07
N LEU A 209 -35.12 -8.27 6.48
CA LEU A 209 -34.17 -9.34 6.14
C LEU A 209 -34.88 -10.71 6.20
N PRO A 210 -34.94 -11.48 5.09
CA PRO A 210 -34.60 -11.08 3.73
C PRO A 210 -35.61 -10.08 3.15
N VAL A 211 -35.12 -9.14 2.34
CA VAL A 211 -35.99 -8.24 1.58
C VAL A 211 -36.68 -8.98 0.43
N ASP A 212 -37.97 -8.70 0.21
CA ASP A 212 -38.66 -9.16 -0.99
C ASP A 212 -38.13 -8.45 -2.25
N GLN A 213 -37.18 -9.09 -2.93
CA GLN A 213 -36.49 -8.55 -4.09
C GLN A 213 -37.41 -8.24 -5.28
N ARG A 214 -38.62 -8.80 -5.34
CA ARG A 214 -39.61 -8.46 -6.38
C ARG A 214 -40.11 -7.03 -6.26
N THR A 215 -39.99 -6.44 -5.07
CA THR A 215 -40.55 -5.11 -4.74
C THR A 215 -39.53 -3.99 -4.79
N ILE A 216 -38.22 -4.29 -4.83
CA ILE A 216 -37.17 -3.30 -4.54
C ILE A 216 -37.09 -2.16 -5.56
N THR A 217 -37.25 -2.44 -6.86
CA THR A 217 -37.24 -1.39 -7.90
C THR A 217 -38.34 -0.37 -7.64
N ARG A 218 -39.57 -0.84 -7.41
CA ARG A 218 -40.72 0.02 -7.09
C ARG A 218 -40.56 0.77 -5.78
N ARG A 219 -40.05 0.10 -4.72
CA ARG A 219 -39.80 0.75 -3.42
C ARG A 219 -38.71 1.81 -3.49
N TYR A 220 -37.66 1.60 -4.30
CA TYR A 220 -36.66 2.64 -4.54
C TYR A 220 -37.30 3.84 -5.23
N THR A 221 -38.14 3.63 -6.24
CA THR A 221 -38.85 4.70 -6.93
C THR A 221 -39.83 5.44 -6.01
N ASP A 222 -40.57 4.73 -5.18
CA ASP A 222 -41.47 5.33 -4.20
C ASP A 222 -40.70 6.23 -3.23
N ARG A 223 -39.57 5.75 -2.70
CA ARG A 223 -38.72 6.53 -1.81
C ARG A 223 -38.05 7.73 -2.50
N ALA A 224 -37.64 7.56 -3.76
CA ALA A 224 -37.14 8.66 -4.59
C ALA A 224 -38.20 9.75 -4.81
N ILE A 225 -39.44 9.36 -5.12
CA ILE A 225 -40.58 10.28 -5.27
C ILE A 225 -40.88 11.01 -3.96
N GLU A 226 -40.87 10.30 -2.83
CA GLU A 226 -41.03 10.89 -1.49
C GLU A 226 -39.96 11.96 -1.23
N PHE A 227 -38.69 11.63 -1.52
CA PHE A 227 -37.57 12.56 -1.36
C PHE A 227 -37.72 13.80 -2.26
N VAL A 228 -38.04 13.64 -3.55
CA VAL A 228 -38.23 14.77 -4.46
C VAL A 228 -39.38 15.67 -4.00
N LYS A 229 -40.51 15.10 -3.57
CA LYS A 229 -41.65 15.86 -3.04
C LYS A 229 -41.29 16.63 -1.77
N ALA A 230 -40.57 16.00 -0.85
CA ALA A 230 -40.17 16.61 0.41
C ALA A 230 -39.18 17.78 0.23
N ASN A 231 -38.46 17.80 -0.91
CA ASN A 231 -37.41 18.78 -1.19
C ASN A 231 -37.73 19.66 -2.41
N GLN A 232 -38.99 19.74 -2.86
CA GLN A 232 -39.36 20.52 -4.04
C GLN A 232 -39.01 22.02 -3.94
N ASP A 233 -38.94 22.56 -2.72
CA ASP A 233 -38.68 23.99 -2.45
C ASP A 233 -37.20 24.31 -2.19
N GLN A 234 -36.29 23.34 -2.36
CA GLN A 234 -34.85 23.50 -2.16
C GLN A 234 -34.02 22.64 -3.14
N PRO A 235 -32.76 22.99 -3.44
CA PRO A 235 -31.94 22.19 -4.34
C PRO A 235 -31.67 20.79 -3.75
N PHE A 236 -31.74 19.76 -4.58
CA PHE A 236 -31.50 18.39 -4.15
C PHE A 236 -30.62 17.56 -5.10
N PHE A 237 -30.02 16.52 -4.52
CA PHE A 237 -29.31 15.47 -5.21
C PHE A 237 -29.89 14.11 -4.85
N LEU A 238 -30.38 13.39 -5.85
CA LEU A 238 -30.85 12.02 -5.73
C LEU A 238 -29.92 11.10 -6.52
N TYR A 239 -29.23 10.21 -5.81
CA TYR A 239 -28.56 9.06 -6.41
C TYR A 239 -29.49 7.85 -6.30
N LEU A 240 -29.99 7.35 -7.42
CA LEU A 240 -30.92 6.21 -7.54
C LEU A 240 -30.22 5.02 -8.22
N PRO A 241 -29.34 4.30 -7.51
CA PRO A 241 -28.72 3.09 -8.01
C PRO A 241 -29.65 1.88 -7.93
N HIS A 242 -30.29 1.48 -9.03
CA HIS A 242 -31.04 0.23 -9.05
C HIS A 242 -30.10 -0.97 -8.84
N SER A 243 -30.58 -1.96 -8.09
CA SER A 243 -29.92 -3.27 -7.98
C SER A 243 -30.19 -4.14 -9.20
N MET A 244 -31.34 -3.96 -9.85
CA MET A 244 -31.68 -4.62 -11.10
C MET A 244 -31.05 -3.87 -12.30
N PRO A 245 -30.73 -4.55 -13.41
CA PRO A 245 -30.91 -5.98 -13.70
C PRO A 245 -29.78 -6.92 -13.23
N HIS A 246 -29.03 -6.62 -12.16
CA HIS A 246 -28.11 -7.60 -11.60
C HIS A 246 -28.87 -8.86 -11.18
N ILE A 247 -28.38 -10.02 -11.64
CA ILE A 247 -28.99 -11.31 -11.34
C ILE A 247 -28.89 -11.65 -9.83
N PRO A 248 -29.76 -12.54 -9.30
CA PRO A 248 -30.97 -13.08 -9.94
C PRO A 248 -32.00 -12.00 -10.24
N LEU A 249 -32.77 -12.21 -11.31
CA LEU A 249 -33.78 -11.26 -11.77
C LEU A 249 -35.10 -11.45 -11.02
N TYR A 250 -35.68 -10.36 -10.55
CA TYR A 250 -37.01 -10.33 -9.94
C TYR A 250 -37.76 -9.09 -10.39
N VAL A 251 -39.06 -9.26 -10.60
CA VAL A 251 -40.03 -8.21 -10.95
C VAL A 251 -41.31 -8.43 -10.15
N PRO A 252 -42.14 -7.40 -9.93
CA PRO A 252 -43.45 -7.59 -9.31
C PRO A 252 -44.40 -8.35 -10.24
N GLU A 253 -45.48 -8.88 -9.68
CA GLU A 253 -46.44 -9.74 -10.40
C GLU A 253 -47.02 -9.08 -11.66
N ASP A 254 -47.21 -7.76 -11.66
CA ASP A 254 -47.72 -6.99 -12.79
C ASP A 254 -46.72 -6.79 -13.93
N ALA A 255 -45.44 -7.09 -13.71
CA ALA A 255 -44.38 -7.06 -14.72
C ALA A 255 -43.80 -8.45 -15.04
N TYR A 256 -44.33 -9.51 -14.42
CA TYR A 256 -43.82 -10.87 -14.56
C TYR A 256 -44.38 -11.58 -15.81
N ASP A 257 -43.49 -12.17 -16.60
CA ASP A 257 -43.82 -13.11 -17.66
C ASP A 257 -43.32 -14.52 -17.28
N PRO A 258 -44.17 -15.56 -17.28
CA PRO A 258 -43.73 -16.92 -16.97
C PRO A 258 -42.77 -17.53 -18.00
N ASP A 259 -42.60 -16.96 -19.20
CA ASP A 259 -41.56 -17.37 -20.14
C ASP A 259 -40.19 -16.81 -19.73
N PRO A 260 -39.23 -17.65 -19.30
CA PRO A 260 -37.90 -17.18 -18.91
C PRO A 260 -37.15 -16.47 -20.04
N GLN A 261 -37.52 -16.67 -21.31
CA GLN A 261 -36.90 -15.94 -22.43
C GLN A 261 -37.14 -14.42 -22.36
N ASN A 262 -38.20 -14.00 -21.67
CA ASN A 262 -38.54 -12.59 -21.47
C ASN A 262 -38.00 -12.03 -20.15
N ALA A 263 -37.28 -12.80 -19.32
CA ALA A 263 -36.88 -12.40 -17.97
C ALA A 263 -36.11 -11.06 -17.93
N TYR A 264 -35.04 -10.92 -18.71
CA TYR A 264 -34.28 -9.68 -18.76
C TYR A 264 -35.09 -8.51 -19.34
N LYS A 265 -35.89 -8.78 -20.38
CA LYS A 265 -36.80 -7.79 -20.98
C LYS A 265 -37.76 -7.23 -19.94
N CYS A 266 -38.47 -8.09 -19.20
CA CYS A 266 -39.40 -7.69 -18.14
C CYS A 266 -38.74 -6.76 -17.11
N VAL A 267 -37.48 -7.02 -16.75
CA VAL A 267 -36.76 -6.19 -15.78
C VAL A 267 -36.44 -4.80 -16.33
N ILE A 268 -35.95 -4.71 -17.57
CA ILE A 268 -35.65 -3.40 -18.19
C ILE A 268 -36.93 -2.59 -18.42
N GLU A 269 -38.01 -3.22 -18.91
CA GLU A 269 -39.30 -2.55 -19.11
C GLU A 269 -39.92 -2.11 -17.77
N HIS A 270 -39.73 -2.88 -16.70
CA HIS A 270 -40.12 -2.48 -15.36
C HIS A 270 -39.32 -1.27 -14.86
N ILE A 271 -37.99 -1.26 -15.05
CA ILE A 271 -37.16 -0.10 -14.73
C ILE A 271 -37.63 1.13 -15.53
N ASP A 272 -37.90 0.99 -16.82
CA ASP A 272 -38.41 2.09 -17.66
C ASP A 272 -39.73 2.67 -17.13
N ALA A 273 -40.69 1.82 -16.77
CA ALA A 273 -41.96 2.26 -16.19
C ALA A 273 -41.75 3.04 -14.88
N GLU A 274 -40.83 2.57 -14.03
CA GLU A 274 -40.50 3.21 -12.76
C GLU A 274 -39.71 4.52 -12.95
N VAL A 275 -38.87 4.63 -13.98
CA VAL A 275 -38.28 5.90 -14.43
C VAL A 275 -39.37 6.88 -14.85
N GLY A 276 -40.37 6.42 -15.62
CA GLY A 276 -41.54 7.23 -16.01
C GLY A 276 -42.24 7.85 -14.80
N ARG A 277 -42.52 7.06 -13.76
CA ARG A 277 -43.16 7.55 -12.52
C ARG A 277 -42.36 8.67 -11.83
N LEU A 278 -41.04 8.55 -11.77
CA LEU A 278 -40.17 9.56 -11.17
C LEU A 278 -40.13 10.83 -12.03
N VAL A 279 -39.93 10.70 -13.34
CA VAL A 279 -39.88 11.84 -14.28
C VAL A 279 -41.21 12.57 -14.33
N ASP A 280 -42.33 11.85 -14.34
CA ASP A 280 -43.66 12.46 -14.27
C ASP A 280 -43.88 13.20 -12.95
N THR A 281 -43.32 12.70 -11.84
CA THR A 281 -43.33 13.46 -10.58
C THR A 281 -42.56 14.76 -10.70
N VAL A 282 -41.34 14.74 -11.27
CA VAL A 282 -40.54 15.96 -11.52
C VAL A 282 -41.31 16.96 -12.39
N ARG A 283 -41.99 16.48 -13.43
CA ARG A 283 -42.84 17.33 -14.32
C ARG A 283 -44.05 17.90 -13.57
N ASN A 284 -44.77 17.07 -12.83
CA ASN A 284 -45.99 17.48 -12.11
C ASN A 284 -45.73 18.44 -10.94
N LEU A 285 -44.49 18.50 -10.45
CA LEU A 285 -44.04 19.47 -9.43
C LEU A 285 -43.41 20.72 -10.04
N ASP A 286 -43.49 20.89 -11.37
CA ASP A 286 -42.88 22.02 -12.11
C ASP A 286 -41.35 22.15 -11.90
N LEU A 287 -40.66 21.04 -11.64
CA LEU A 287 -39.21 21.01 -11.39
C LEU A 287 -38.39 20.76 -12.67
N ALA A 288 -39.04 20.52 -13.81
CA ALA A 288 -38.40 20.07 -15.05
C ALA A 288 -37.31 21.04 -15.56
N GLU A 289 -37.61 22.34 -15.61
CA GLU A 289 -36.67 23.36 -16.12
C GLU A 289 -35.46 23.56 -15.22
N ASN A 290 -35.55 23.15 -13.94
CA ASN A 290 -34.46 23.26 -12.97
C ASN A 290 -33.76 21.92 -12.64
N THR A 291 -34.21 20.78 -13.18
CA THR A 291 -33.62 19.45 -12.87
C THR A 291 -32.80 18.84 -14.02
N TYR A 292 -31.60 18.36 -13.72
CA TYR A 292 -30.83 17.48 -14.61
C TYR A 292 -31.06 16.01 -14.22
N ILE A 293 -31.39 15.17 -15.21
CA ILE A 293 -31.51 13.72 -15.03
C ILE A 293 -30.46 13.03 -15.90
N ILE A 294 -29.65 12.18 -15.29
CA ILE A 294 -28.65 11.34 -15.97
C ILE A 294 -29.04 9.88 -15.77
N TYR A 295 -29.37 9.19 -16.87
CA TYR A 295 -29.62 7.74 -16.88
C TYR A 295 -28.42 7.02 -17.48
N THR A 296 -27.83 6.07 -16.76
CA THR A 296 -26.76 5.21 -17.29
C THR A 296 -26.60 3.90 -16.48
N SER A 297 -25.59 3.08 -16.80
CA SER A 297 -25.30 1.78 -16.18
C SER A 297 -23.94 1.75 -15.49
N ASP A 298 -23.81 0.94 -14.46
CA ASP A 298 -22.57 0.77 -13.71
C ASP A 298 -21.49 -0.03 -14.44
N ASN A 299 -21.88 -0.89 -15.37
CA ASN A 299 -21.01 -1.65 -16.24
C ASN A 299 -21.83 -2.27 -17.39
N GLY A 300 -21.18 -3.02 -18.28
CA GLY A 300 -21.83 -3.71 -19.39
C GLY A 300 -22.68 -4.93 -18.99
N PRO A 301 -23.28 -5.63 -19.95
CA PRO A 301 -24.20 -6.72 -19.64
C PRO A 301 -23.46 -8.00 -19.27
N TRP A 302 -24.09 -8.84 -18.45
CA TRP A 302 -23.53 -10.11 -18.05
C TRP A 302 -23.86 -11.25 -19.03
N LEU A 303 -23.22 -11.21 -20.21
CA LEU A 303 -23.53 -12.05 -21.38
C LEU A 303 -23.63 -13.56 -21.11
N GLN A 304 -22.89 -14.08 -20.12
CA GLN A 304 -22.90 -15.51 -19.79
C GLN A 304 -24.28 -16.01 -19.31
N PHE A 305 -25.16 -15.10 -18.88
CA PHE A 305 -26.50 -15.41 -18.40
C PHE A 305 -27.59 -15.39 -19.49
N LYS A 306 -27.23 -15.22 -20.78
CA LYS A 306 -28.11 -15.37 -21.94
C LYS A 306 -29.39 -14.53 -21.80
N ASN A 307 -30.59 -15.14 -21.78
CA ASN A 307 -31.90 -14.48 -21.61
C ASN A 307 -32.10 -13.80 -20.25
N HIS A 308 -31.14 -13.93 -19.33
CA HIS A 308 -31.08 -13.20 -18.05
C HIS A 308 -29.97 -12.14 -18.04
N GLY A 309 -29.30 -11.89 -19.18
CA GLY A 309 -28.33 -10.84 -19.36
C GLY A 309 -28.65 -9.98 -20.58
N GLY A 310 -28.17 -8.74 -20.57
CA GLY A 310 -28.43 -7.78 -21.64
C GLY A 310 -27.60 -7.98 -22.92
N SER A 311 -27.75 -7.03 -23.84
CA SER A 311 -27.07 -6.99 -25.13
C SER A 311 -25.98 -5.92 -25.17
N ALA A 312 -24.75 -6.34 -25.41
CA ALA A 312 -23.63 -5.42 -25.64
C ALA A 312 -23.57 -4.90 -27.08
N LYS A 313 -24.43 -5.39 -28.00
CA LYS A 313 -24.28 -5.12 -29.44
C LYS A 313 -24.19 -3.61 -29.74
N PRO A 314 -23.42 -3.19 -30.75
CA PRO A 314 -22.48 -3.97 -31.56
C PRO A 314 -21.12 -4.20 -30.86
N LEU A 315 -20.99 -3.84 -29.58
CA LEU A 315 -19.74 -3.88 -28.84
C LEU A 315 -19.32 -5.31 -28.50
N ARG A 316 -18.01 -5.51 -28.32
CA ARG A 316 -17.43 -6.81 -27.99
C ARG A 316 -17.46 -7.10 -26.49
N ASP A 317 -17.82 -8.34 -26.17
CA ASP A 317 -17.88 -8.89 -24.81
C ASP A 317 -18.76 -8.07 -23.85
N GLY A 318 -18.61 -8.25 -22.53
CA GLY A 318 -19.51 -7.70 -21.51
C GLY A 318 -18.83 -7.54 -20.16
N LYS A 319 -19.64 -7.50 -19.09
CA LYS A 319 -19.20 -7.40 -17.68
C LYS A 319 -17.96 -8.26 -17.38
N GLY A 320 -17.02 -7.70 -16.63
CA GLY A 320 -15.77 -8.35 -16.24
C GLY A 320 -14.65 -8.28 -17.30
N THR A 321 -14.88 -7.65 -18.45
CA THR A 321 -13.87 -7.47 -19.50
C THR A 321 -13.57 -5.99 -19.76
N THR A 322 -12.39 -5.70 -20.30
CA THR A 322 -11.93 -4.35 -20.70
C THR A 322 -12.18 -4.05 -22.18
N PHE A 323 -12.88 -4.96 -22.88
CA PHE A 323 -13.44 -4.69 -24.21
C PHE A 323 -14.60 -3.69 -24.11
N GLU A 324 -14.99 -3.10 -25.23
CA GLU A 324 -15.97 -2.02 -25.28
C GLU A 324 -17.29 -2.40 -24.61
N GLY A 325 -17.78 -3.62 -24.81
CA GLY A 325 -19.05 -4.08 -24.25
C GLY A 325 -19.05 -4.23 -22.74
N GLY A 326 -17.89 -4.25 -22.07
CA GLY A 326 -17.80 -4.27 -20.61
C GLY A 326 -17.86 -2.91 -19.94
N GLN A 327 -17.56 -1.82 -20.67
CA GLN A 327 -17.36 -0.48 -20.08
C GLN A 327 -17.99 0.67 -20.86
N ARG A 328 -18.24 0.57 -22.17
CA ARG A 328 -19.05 1.54 -22.89
C ARG A 328 -20.53 1.18 -22.67
N VAL A 329 -21.25 2.06 -21.99
CA VAL A 329 -22.61 1.82 -21.46
C VAL A 329 -23.60 2.83 -22.03
N PRO A 330 -24.92 2.55 -22.03
CA PRO A 330 -25.87 3.52 -22.53
C PRO A 330 -25.92 4.73 -21.58
N CYS A 331 -26.04 5.94 -22.13
CA CYS A 331 -26.17 7.16 -21.33
C CYS A 331 -27.10 8.16 -21.99
N VAL A 332 -28.07 8.66 -21.22
CA VAL A 332 -29.01 9.72 -21.59
C VAL A 332 -28.92 10.83 -20.56
N MET A 333 -28.73 12.07 -21.03
CA MET A 333 -28.76 13.26 -20.18
C MET A 333 -29.92 14.15 -20.60
N TRP A 334 -30.77 14.49 -19.64
CA TRP A 334 -31.98 15.29 -19.82
C TRP A 334 -31.91 16.53 -18.93
N GLY A 335 -32.30 17.67 -19.49
CA GLY A 335 -32.28 18.98 -18.82
C GLY A 335 -32.95 20.00 -19.73
N PRO A 336 -34.29 20.08 -19.74
CA PRO A 336 -35.04 20.95 -20.63
C PRO A 336 -34.54 22.39 -20.60
N GLY A 337 -34.44 23.03 -21.77
CA GLY A 337 -33.91 24.39 -21.93
C GLY A 337 -32.38 24.53 -21.75
N ARG A 338 -31.71 23.53 -21.17
CA ARG A 338 -30.26 23.54 -20.86
C ARG A 338 -29.46 22.50 -21.64
N ILE A 339 -30.12 21.43 -22.09
CA ILE A 339 -29.59 20.39 -22.99
C ILE A 339 -30.47 20.38 -24.27
N PRO A 340 -29.89 20.50 -25.47
CA PRO A 340 -30.65 20.45 -26.72
C PRO A 340 -31.37 19.12 -26.93
N ALA A 341 -32.69 19.18 -27.06
CA ALA A 341 -33.57 18.04 -27.26
C ALA A 341 -33.31 17.27 -28.56
N GLY A 342 -33.44 15.95 -28.51
CA GLY A 342 -33.39 15.06 -29.67
C GLY A 342 -31.99 14.93 -30.28
N THR A 343 -30.95 15.27 -29.53
CA THR A 343 -29.58 15.28 -30.04
C THR A 343 -28.76 14.08 -29.57
N SER A 344 -27.61 13.85 -30.20
CA SER A 344 -26.67 12.80 -29.82
C SER A 344 -25.23 13.27 -29.94
N THR A 345 -24.33 12.63 -29.20
CA THR A 345 -22.88 12.89 -29.27
C THR A 345 -22.05 11.62 -29.25
N ASN A 346 -20.90 11.68 -29.93
CA ASN A 346 -19.82 10.69 -29.87
C ASN A 346 -18.65 11.15 -28.99
N ALA A 347 -18.78 12.29 -28.30
CA ALA A 347 -17.79 12.80 -27.36
C ALA A 347 -17.41 11.71 -26.35
N MET A 348 -16.12 11.40 -26.22
CA MET A 348 -15.65 10.43 -25.24
C MET A 348 -15.81 10.99 -23.83
N THR A 349 -16.61 10.33 -23.02
CA THR A 349 -16.98 10.77 -21.67
C THR A 349 -17.02 9.57 -20.73
N SER A 350 -17.04 9.80 -19.42
CA SER A 350 -17.04 8.75 -18.42
C SER A 350 -17.89 9.11 -17.21
N THR A 351 -18.33 8.09 -16.48
CA THR A 351 -18.88 8.22 -15.10
C THR A 351 -18.02 9.10 -14.19
N MET A 352 -16.68 9.08 -14.33
CA MET A 352 -15.78 9.94 -13.55
C MET A 352 -15.97 11.44 -13.84
N ASP A 353 -16.48 11.79 -15.02
CA ASP A 353 -16.67 13.18 -15.44
C ASP A 353 -17.90 13.83 -14.79
N LEU A 354 -18.78 13.04 -14.16
CA LEU A 354 -20.01 13.56 -13.57
C LEU A 354 -19.76 14.43 -12.33
N LEU A 355 -18.79 14.09 -11.46
CA LEU A 355 -18.46 14.94 -10.31
C LEU A 355 -17.97 16.35 -10.73
N PRO A 356 -16.95 16.50 -11.60
CA PRO A 356 -16.53 17.82 -12.07
C PRO A 356 -17.61 18.58 -12.84
N THR A 357 -18.44 17.89 -13.61
CA THR A 357 -19.56 18.51 -14.34
C THR A 357 -20.61 19.06 -13.38
N ILE A 358 -21.00 18.30 -12.37
CA ILE A 358 -21.93 18.74 -11.33
C ILE A 358 -21.34 19.90 -10.51
N ALA A 359 -20.04 19.87 -10.22
CA ALA A 359 -19.35 20.98 -9.56
C ALA A 359 -19.40 22.27 -10.41
N ALA A 360 -19.18 22.16 -11.72
CA ALA A 360 -19.30 23.28 -12.65
C ALA A 360 -20.73 23.83 -12.72
N LEU A 361 -21.73 22.95 -12.79
CA LEU A 361 -23.16 23.33 -12.86
C LEU A 361 -23.70 23.89 -11.54
N SER A 362 -23.20 23.45 -10.39
CA SER A 362 -23.58 23.99 -9.07
C SER A 362 -22.81 25.26 -8.69
N GLY A 363 -21.72 25.58 -9.40
CA GLY A 363 -20.98 26.83 -9.25
C GLY A 363 -19.91 26.85 -8.17
N LYS A 364 -19.55 25.70 -7.59
CA LYS A 364 -18.49 25.59 -6.57
C LYS A 364 -17.29 24.78 -7.09
N PRO A 365 -16.06 25.29 -7.00
CA PRO A 365 -14.87 24.52 -7.37
C PRO A 365 -14.67 23.26 -6.52
N LEU A 366 -14.14 22.21 -7.14
CA LEU A 366 -13.69 21.00 -6.44
C LEU A 366 -12.49 21.28 -5.53
N PRO A 367 -12.28 20.44 -4.49
CA PRO A 367 -11.09 20.48 -3.63
C PRO A 367 -9.78 20.41 -4.41
N LYS A 368 -8.74 21.09 -3.90
CA LYS A 368 -7.40 21.12 -4.49
C LYS A 368 -6.37 20.28 -3.72
N ASP A 369 -6.72 19.78 -2.54
CA ASP A 369 -5.90 18.92 -1.68
C ASP A 369 -5.76 17.49 -2.21
N ARG A 370 -6.54 17.12 -3.24
CA ARG A 370 -6.51 15.80 -3.86
C ARG A 370 -6.73 15.88 -5.36
N LYS A 371 -6.20 14.90 -6.08
CA LYS A 371 -6.42 14.77 -7.52
C LYS A 371 -7.74 14.07 -7.82
N ILE A 372 -8.51 14.68 -8.73
CA ILE A 372 -9.73 14.16 -9.34
C ILE A 372 -9.41 13.90 -10.83
N ASP A 373 -9.77 12.72 -11.36
CA ASP A 373 -9.43 12.27 -12.72
C ASP A 373 -10.50 12.62 -13.77
N GLY A 374 -11.69 12.98 -13.30
CA GLY A 374 -12.79 13.46 -14.12
C GLY A 374 -12.51 14.82 -14.74
N HIS A 375 -13.23 15.11 -15.82
CA HIS A 375 -13.27 16.44 -16.44
C HIS A 375 -14.68 17.01 -16.44
N ASP A 376 -14.82 18.33 -16.43
CA ASP A 376 -16.10 18.99 -16.65
C ASP A 376 -16.51 18.83 -18.11
N ILE A 377 -17.53 18.01 -18.36
CA ILE A 377 -18.06 17.71 -19.70
C ILE A 377 -19.32 18.51 -20.03
N SER A 378 -19.68 19.53 -19.26
CA SER A 378 -20.88 20.37 -19.53
C SER A 378 -20.87 20.96 -20.94
N GLY A 379 -19.69 21.27 -21.50
CA GLY A 379 -19.54 21.72 -22.89
C GLY A 379 -20.03 20.71 -23.93
N THR A 380 -20.06 19.40 -23.60
CA THR A 380 -20.59 18.34 -24.48
C THR A 380 -22.11 18.32 -24.56
N PHE A 381 -22.82 19.10 -23.72
CA PHE A 381 -24.27 19.24 -23.81
C PHE A 381 -24.67 19.85 -25.16
N THR A 382 -23.86 20.75 -25.71
CA THR A 382 -24.13 21.43 -26.98
C THR A 382 -23.07 21.18 -28.06
N SER A 383 -22.05 20.38 -27.77
CA SER A 383 -20.90 20.13 -28.65
C SER A 383 -20.51 18.65 -28.67
N ASP A 384 -19.70 18.26 -29.65
CA ASP A 384 -19.06 16.94 -29.72
C ASP A 384 -17.60 16.95 -29.24
N VAL A 385 -17.11 18.11 -28.77
CA VAL A 385 -15.75 18.25 -28.25
C VAL A 385 -15.72 17.88 -26.77
N SER A 386 -15.05 16.77 -26.45
CA SER A 386 -14.78 16.38 -25.06
C SER A 386 -13.44 16.91 -24.58
N PRO A 387 -13.33 17.40 -23.33
CA PRO A 387 -12.02 17.62 -22.69
C PRO A 387 -11.31 16.30 -22.38
N ARG A 388 -12.04 15.18 -22.29
CA ARG A 388 -11.46 13.84 -22.11
C ARG A 388 -10.99 13.31 -23.45
N ASN A 389 -9.68 13.09 -23.55
CA ASN A 389 -9.06 12.44 -24.72
C ASN A 389 -8.35 11.13 -24.39
N GLU A 390 -8.27 10.74 -23.10
CA GLU A 390 -7.72 9.44 -22.70
C GLU A 390 -8.50 8.75 -21.57
N LEU A 391 -8.42 7.42 -21.54
CA LEU A 391 -8.96 6.57 -20.48
C LEU A 391 -8.10 5.32 -20.28
N VAL A 392 -7.66 5.04 -19.07
CA VAL A 392 -7.00 3.78 -18.68
C VAL A 392 -8.03 2.73 -18.28
N PHE A 393 -7.78 1.46 -18.61
CA PHE A 393 -8.64 0.33 -18.34
C PHE A 393 -7.95 -0.66 -17.40
N TYR A 394 -8.66 -0.99 -16.32
CA TYR A 394 -8.26 -2.01 -15.35
C TYR A 394 -9.22 -3.20 -15.43
N SER A 395 -8.67 -4.41 -15.26
CA SER A 395 -9.49 -5.61 -15.09
C SER A 395 -10.35 -5.55 -13.82
N ALA A 396 -11.29 -6.48 -13.67
CA ALA A 396 -12.08 -6.64 -12.45
C ALA A 396 -11.25 -6.89 -11.16
N HIS A 397 -9.96 -7.20 -11.33
CA HIS A 397 -9.00 -7.42 -10.24
C HIS A 397 -7.97 -6.29 -10.10
N GLY A 398 -8.18 -5.17 -10.81
CA GLY A 398 -7.32 -4.00 -10.70
C GLY A 398 -6.00 -4.12 -11.45
N VAL A 399 -5.88 -5.10 -12.35
CA VAL A 399 -4.70 -5.27 -13.22
C VAL A 399 -4.81 -4.30 -14.38
N LEU A 400 -3.75 -3.53 -14.65
CA LEU A 400 -3.66 -2.65 -15.81
C LEU A 400 -3.76 -3.47 -17.09
N GLU A 401 -4.78 -3.23 -17.90
CA GLU A 401 -5.03 -4.00 -19.13
C GLU A 401 -5.13 -3.14 -20.39
N GLY A 402 -5.35 -1.83 -20.30
CA GLY A 402 -5.51 -1.04 -21.52
C GLY A 402 -5.50 0.47 -21.37
N ILE A 403 -5.50 1.13 -22.52
CA ILE A 403 -5.72 2.56 -22.68
C ILE A 403 -6.52 2.84 -23.94
N ARG A 404 -7.38 3.86 -23.91
CA ARG A 404 -7.93 4.54 -25.08
C ARG A 404 -7.35 5.94 -25.13
N LEU A 405 -6.84 6.36 -26.29
CA LEU A 405 -6.38 7.71 -26.57
C LEU A 405 -7.00 8.14 -27.90
N GLY A 406 -7.95 9.08 -27.84
CA GLY A 406 -8.79 9.45 -28.98
C GLY A 406 -9.51 8.23 -29.57
N GLU A 407 -9.27 7.97 -30.86
CA GLU A 407 -9.90 6.86 -31.60
C GLU A 407 -9.18 5.51 -31.42
N TRP A 408 -8.00 5.49 -30.81
CA TRP A 408 -7.21 4.28 -30.66
C TRP A 408 -7.39 3.65 -29.29
N LYS A 409 -7.57 2.32 -29.26
CA LYS A 409 -7.60 1.54 -28.03
C LYS A 409 -6.59 0.40 -28.07
N TYR A 410 -5.77 0.32 -27.03
CA TYR A 410 -4.77 -0.71 -26.83
C TYR A 410 -5.13 -1.57 -25.62
N LEU A 411 -4.98 -2.90 -25.74
CA LEU A 411 -5.13 -3.83 -24.63
C LEU A 411 -3.93 -4.79 -24.55
N GLU A 412 -3.46 -5.06 -23.33
CA GLU A 412 -2.47 -6.08 -22.99
C GLU A 412 -3.07 -6.99 -21.91
N LYS A 413 -3.62 -8.14 -22.32
CA LYS A 413 -4.36 -9.05 -21.45
C LYS A 413 -3.52 -10.27 -21.09
N ALA A 414 -3.65 -10.74 -19.85
CA ALA A 414 -3.01 -11.98 -19.43
C ALA A 414 -3.48 -13.16 -20.32
N PRO A 415 -2.58 -14.10 -20.66
CA PRO A 415 -2.96 -15.26 -21.46
C PRO A 415 -4.00 -16.10 -20.73
N GLN A 416 -5.02 -16.57 -21.44
CA GLN A 416 -5.98 -17.53 -20.88
C GLN A 416 -5.23 -18.80 -20.43
N LYS A 417 -5.35 -19.17 -19.15
CA LYS A 417 -4.84 -20.45 -18.64
C LYS A 417 -5.55 -21.60 -19.36
N LYS A 418 -4.92 -22.17 -20.38
CA LYS A 418 -5.21 -23.55 -20.78
C LYS A 418 -4.55 -24.47 -19.74
N ALA A 419 -5.25 -25.51 -19.31
CA ALA A 419 -4.66 -26.54 -18.47
C ALA A 419 -3.52 -27.21 -19.26
N SER A 420 -2.28 -26.80 -19.02
CA SER A 420 -1.10 -27.46 -19.58
C SER A 420 0.13 -27.28 -18.69
N ASN A 421 0.77 -28.43 -18.39
CA ASN A 421 2.09 -28.68 -17.83
C ASN A 421 2.76 -27.57 -16.98
N ALA A 422 3.00 -27.89 -15.70
CA ALA A 422 3.71 -27.08 -14.71
C ALA A 422 5.17 -26.69 -15.06
N ASN A 423 5.70 -27.15 -16.21
CA ASN A 423 7.08 -26.92 -16.65
C ASN A 423 7.21 -26.06 -17.92
N ALA A 424 6.12 -25.45 -18.42
CA ALA A 424 6.21 -24.53 -19.55
C ALA A 424 6.49 -23.08 -19.08
N PRO A 425 7.27 -22.28 -19.83
CA PRO A 425 7.42 -20.86 -19.54
C PRO A 425 6.05 -20.16 -19.53
N PRO A 426 5.87 -19.08 -18.74
CA PRO A 426 4.63 -18.32 -18.74
C PRO A 426 4.30 -17.86 -20.17
N PRO A 427 3.06 -18.02 -20.65
CA PRO A 427 2.71 -17.56 -21.98
C PRO A 427 2.85 -16.03 -22.07
N GLU A 428 3.22 -15.52 -23.25
CA GLU A 428 3.24 -14.07 -23.48
C GLU A 428 1.83 -13.45 -23.38
N PRO A 429 1.70 -12.19 -22.92
CA PRO A 429 0.42 -11.50 -22.88
C PRO A 429 -0.15 -11.28 -24.28
N GLN A 430 -1.49 -11.37 -24.38
CA GLN A 430 -2.21 -11.13 -25.63
C GLN A 430 -2.39 -9.63 -25.84
N ARG A 431 -1.89 -9.12 -26.95
CA ARG A 431 -1.92 -7.70 -27.29
C ARG A 431 -2.94 -7.40 -28.38
N PHE A 432 -3.69 -6.33 -28.19
CA PHE A 432 -4.70 -5.86 -29.13
C PHE A 432 -4.56 -4.37 -29.39
N LEU A 433 -4.85 -3.96 -30.62
CA LEU A 433 -4.96 -2.56 -31.01
C LEU A 433 -6.17 -2.40 -31.94
N PHE A 434 -7.07 -1.47 -31.61
CA PHE A 434 -8.29 -1.21 -32.36
C PHE A 434 -8.41 0.28 -32.69
N HIS A 435 -9.07 0.59 -33.82
CA HIS A 435 -9.45 1.94 -34.22
C HIS A 435 -10.98 2.09 -34.13
N LEU A 436 -11.47 2.70 -33.06
CA LEU A 436 -12.88 2.59 -32.64
C LEU A 436 -13.87 3.36 -33.52
N THR A 437 -13.43 4.36 -34.30
CA THR A 437 -14.29 5.00 -35.31
C THR A 437 -14.60 4.06 -36.48
N GLU A 438 -13.63 3.21 -36.83
CA GLU A 438 -13.73 2.30 -37.98
C GLU A 438 -14.30 0.94 -37.55
N ASP A 439 -14.05 0.55 -36.30
CA ASP A 439 -14.40 -0.74 -35.73
C ASP A 439 -14.75 -0.62 -34.24
N ILE A 440 -15.95 -0.13 -33.96
CA ILE A 440 -16.51 -0.04 -32.61
C ILE A 440 -16.67 -1.43 -31.95
N GLY A 441 -16.73 -2.49 -32.76
CA GLY A 441 -16.91 -3.87 -32.32
C GLY A 441 -15.60 -4.59 -32.01
N GLU A 442 -14.44 -3.93 -32.09
CA GLU A 442 -13.12 -4.51 -31.78
C GLU A 442 -12.87 -5.87 -32.47
N GLN A 443 -13.26 -5.98 -33.74
CA GLN A 443 -13.15 -7.18 -34.56
C GLN A 443 -11.77 -7.32 -35.24
N VAL A 444 -11.15 -6.20 -35.63
CA VAL A 444 -9.91 -6.15 -36.41
C VAL A 444 -8.75 -5.73 -35.52
N ASN A 445 -7.92 -6.71 -35.10
CA ASN A 445 -6.72 -6.42 -34.32
C ASN A 445 -5.58 -5.89 -35.21
N LEU A 446 -5.24 -4.61 -35.06
CA LEU A 446 -4.25 -3.89 -35.85
C LEU A 446 -2.84 -3.93 -35.26
N VAL A 447 -2.60 -4.62 -34.14
CA VAL A 447 -1.34 -4.53 -33.37
C VAL A 447 -0.09 -4.85 -34.19
N LEU A 448 -0.18 -5.82 -35.11
CA LEU A 448 0.92 -6.21 -35.99
C LEU A 448 1.10 -5.25 -37.18
N THR A 449 0.02 -4.64 -37.65
CA THR A 449 0.04 -3.71 -38.78
C THR A 449 0.38 -2.26 -38.38
N LYS A 450 0.21 -1.91 -37.11
CA LYS A 450 0.45 -0.57 -36.55
C LYS A 450 1.26 -0.65 -35.23
N PRO A 451 2.45 -1.28 -35.22
CA PRO A 451 3.21 -1.54 -34.00
C PRO A 451 3.72 -0.26 -33.31
N GLU A 452 3.94 0.82 -34.07
CA GLU A 452 4.35 2.12 -33.52
C GLU A 452 3.26 2.71 -32.61
N VAL A 453 2.01 2.70 -33.07
CA VAL A 453 0.86 3.19 -32.30
C VAL A 453 0.68 2.38 -31.02
N ALA A 454 0.78 1.04 -31.12
CA ALA A 454 0.72 0.15 -29.97
C ALA A 454 1.82 0.47 -28.93
N ARG A 455 3.05 0.75 -29.37
CA ARG A 455 4.16 1.09 -28.47
C ARG A 455 3.92 2.41 -27.75
N GLN A 456 3.43 3.43 -28.46
CA GLN A 456 3.13 4.74 -27.90
C GLN A 456 2.01 4.67 -26.85
N LEU A 457 0.92 3.97 -27.17
CA LEU A 457 -0.19 3.76 -26.25
C LEU A 457 0.24 2.98 -25.03
N ARG A 458 1.02 1.90 -25.20
CA ARG A 458 1.55 1.13 -24.08
C ARG A 458 2.42 1.98 -23.15
N ALA A 459 3.28 2.85 -23.70
CA ALA A 459 4.09 3.75 -22.90
C ALA A 459 3.23 4.73 -22.09
N ARG A 460 2.24 5.38 -22.73
CA ARG A 460 1.31 6.30 -22.06
C ARG A 460 0.46 5.60 -21.00
N MET A 461 0.03 4.38 -21.26
CA MET A 461 -0.72 3.53 -20.33
C MET A 461 0.08 3.26 -19.04
N VAL A 462 1.37 2.90 -19.17
CA VAL A 462 2.24 2.63 -18.02
C VAL A 462 2.55 3.92 -17.25
N GLU A 463 2.79 5.03 -17.93
CA GLU A 463 3.02 6.35 -17.31
C GLU A 463 1.81 6.79 -16.46
N LEU A 464 0.60 6.69 -17.01
CA LEU A 464 -0.63 7.02 -16.27
C LEU A 464 -0.83 6.09 -15.08
N ASP A 465 -0.59 4.79 -15.23
CA ASP A 465 -0.73 3.85 -14.12
C ASP A 465 0.27 4.12 -12.99
N GLN A 466 1.51 4.47 -13.32
CA GLN A 466 2.52 4.87 -12.33
C GLN A 466 2.08 6.12 -11.57
N GLU A 467 1.54 7.12 -12.26
CA GLU A 467 1.03 8.34 -11.60
C GLU A 467 -0.19 8.05 -10.71
N ILE A 468 -1.15 7.24 -11.20
CA ILE A 468 -2.33 6.82 -10.42
C ILE A 468 -1.90 6.05 -9.18
N THR A 469 -0.91 5.16 -9.32
CA THR A 469 -0.40 4.32 -8.21
C THR A 469 0.34 5.16 -7.18
N ALA A 470 1.22 6.06 -7.60
CA ALA A 470 1.99 6.93 -6.70
C ALA A 470 1.09 7.86 -5.87
N ASN A 471 -0.09 8.19 -6.37
CA ASN A 471 -1.07 9.07 -5.72
C ASN A 471 -2.32 8.30 -5.27
N ALA A 472 -2.21 6.99 -5.07
CA ALA A 472 -3.30 6.17 -4.57
C ALA A 472 -3.56 6.47 -3.09
N ARG A 473 -4.82 6.49 -2.71
CA ARG A 473 -5.31 6.76 -1.36
C ARG A 473 -5.89 5.49 -0.75
N PRO A 474 -5.79 5.33 0.59
CA PRO A 474 -6.21 4.11 1.25
C PRO A 474 -7.73 3.98 1.30
N VAL A 475 -8.21 2.74 1.18
CA VAL A 475 -9.58 2.38 1.56
C VAL A 475 -9.77 2.56 3.07
N TRP A 476 -11.02 2.71 3.53
CA TRP A 476 -11.30 2.49 4.93
C TRP A 476 -11.25 0.98 5.20
N LYS A 477 -10.64 0.59 6.32
CA LYS A 477 -10.68 -0.78 6.84
C LYS A 477 -11.38 -0.80 8.18
N LYS A 478 -12.15 -1.86 8.43
CA LYS A 478 -12.76 -2.15 9.71
C LYS A 478 -11.65 -2.27 10.74
N PRO A 479 -11.67 -1.47 11.82
CA PRO A 479 -10.73 -1.65 12.91
C PRO A 479 -10.83 -3.09 13.44
N THR A 480 -9.78 -3.87 13.26
CA THR A 480 -9.62 -5.15 13.97
C THR A 480 -9.27 -4.81 15.42
N GLN A 481 -9.79 -5.59 16.38
CA GLN A 481 -9.22 -5.47 17.72
C GLN A 481 -7.74 -5.86 17.61
N PRO A 482 -6.82 -5.00 18.05
CA PRO A 482 -5.41 -5.29 17.97
C PRO A 482 -5.13 -6.54 18.81
N LEU A 483 -4.47 -7.55 18.20
CA LEU A 483 -4.00 -8.72 18.92
C LEU A 483 -2.99 -8.30 20.00
N PHE A 484 -2.15 -7.33 19.68
CA PHE A 484 -1.16 -6.74 20.57
C PHE A 484 -1.58 -5.34 21.00
N GLU A 485 -1.77 -5.14 22.30
CA GLU A 485 -1.94 -3.82 22.89
C GLU A 485 -0.57 -3.20 23.23
N PRO A 486 -0.44 -1.86 23.26
CA PRO A 486 0.84 -1.17 23.53
C PRO A 486 1.20 -1.18 25.02
N ASN A 487 1.29 -2.37 25.62
CA ASN A 487 1.69 -2.57 27.00
C ASN A 487 2.52 -3.85 27.17
N ALA A 488 3.32 -3.87 28.23
CA ALA A 488 4.25 -4.94 28.52
C ALA A 488 3.61 -6.34 28.59
N GLN A 489 2.39 -6.43 29.12
CA GLN A 489 1.72 -7.71 29.35
C GLN A 489 1.19 -8.32 28.06
N SER A 490 0.61 -7.52 27.17
CA SER A 490 0.14 -8.00 25.87
C SER A 490 1.32 -8.38 24.95
N LEU A 491 2.39 -7.59 24.95
CA LEU A 491 3.56 -7.86 24.07
C LEU A 491 4.32 -9.16 24.39
N LYS A 492 4.19 -9.71 25.61
CA LYS A 492 4.80 -11.01 25.99
C LYS A 492 4.22 -12.22 25.25
N GLN A 493 3.12 -12.06 24.52
CA GLN A 493 2.58 -13.12 23.67
C GLN A 493 3.34 -13.26 22.33
N TYR A 494 4.30 -12.37 22.05
CA TYR A 494 5.11 -12.44 20.84
C TYR A 494 5.95 -13.72 20.81
N GLU A 495 5.93 -14.40 19.66
CA GLU A 495 6.77 -15.55 19.40
C GLU A 495 7.72 -15.24 18.24
N VAL A 496 8.99 -15.63 18.40
CA VAL A 496 9.98 -15.46 17.33
C VAL A 496 9.62 -16.38 16.17
N PRO A 497 9.46 -15.85 14.95
CA PRO A 497 9.04 -16.66 13.81
C PRO A 497 10.11 -17.68 13.41
N GLU A 498 9.64 -18.85 12.94
CA GLU A 498 10.50 -19.98 12.59
C GLU A 498 11.52 -19.62 11.49
N TRP A 499 11.13 -18.77 10.53
CA TRP A 499 12.03 -18.34 9.45
C TRP A 499 13.28 -17.65 10.01
N TYR A 500 13.14 -16.84 11.06
CA TYR A 500 14.25 -16.10 11.65
C TYR A 500 15.12 -17.03 12.48
N ASP A 501 14.51 -17.92 13.26
CA ASP A 501 15.28 -18.93 13.99
C ASP A 501 16.07 -19.81 13.01
N ASP A 502 15.52 -20.19 11.87
CA ASP A 502 16.20 -21.02 10.88
C ASP A 502 17.25 -20.29 10.03
N ALA A 503 17.12 -18.97 9.87
CA ALA A 503 17.94 -18.12 9.02
C ALA A 503 19.42 -18.06 9.43
N LYS A 504 19.70 -17.91 10.72
CA LYS A 504 21.04 -17.81 11.37
C LYS A 504 21.95 -16.65 10.95
N LEU A 505 21.99 -16.28 9.67
CA LEU A 505 22.86 -15.25 9.11
C LEU A 505 22.05 -14.21 8.35
N GLY A 506 22.22 -12.94 8.74
CA GLY A 506 21.78 -11.78 7.98
C GLY A 506 22.94 -10.87 7.64
N ILE A 507 22.76 -10.02 6.63
CA ILE A 507 23.73 -8.99 6.25
C ILE A 507 23.07 -7.61 6.25
N TYR A 508 23.80 -6.63 6.76
CA TYR A 508 23.44 -5.22 6.73
C TYR A 508 24.65 -4.34 6.41
N PHE A 509 24.43 -3.04 6.32
CA PHE A 509 25.48 -2.09 6.00
C PHE A 509 25.36 -0.78 6.78
N HIS A 510 26.49 -0.14 7.06
CA HIS A 510 26.56 1.23 7.55
C HIS A 510 27.05 2.16 6.44
N TRP A 511 26.10 2.87 5.83
CA TRP A 511 26.36 3.70 4.65
C TRP A 511 25.46 4.92 4.66
N ALA A 512 26.04 6.12 4.76
CA ALA A 512 25.32 7.39 4.71
C ALA A 512 26.33 8.52 4.42
N PRO A 513 25.98 9.83 4.54
CA PRO A 513 26.94 10.91 4.30
C PRO A 513 28.23 10.83 5.14
N PHE A 514 28.20 10.22 6.33
CA PHE A 514 29.41 9.97 7.13
C PHE A 514 30.45 9.09 6.40
N SER A 515 30.03 8.25 5.44
CA SER A 515 30.96 7.45 4.62
C SER A 515 31.88 8.33 3.78
N VAL A 516 31.47 9.55 3.41
CA VAL A 516 32.30 10.49 2.64
C VAL A 516 33.55 10.90 3.40
N ALA A 517 33.47 10.99 4.73
CA ALA A 517 34.63 11.34 5.54
C ALA A 517 35.69 10.22 5.54
N ALA A 518 35.27 8.96 5.37
CA ALA A 518 36.10 7.76 5.36
C ALA A 518 37.14 7.68 6.51
N TYR A 519 36.83 8.28 7.67
CA TYR A 519 37.80 8.53 8.74
C TYR A 519 37.31 8.05 10.09
N GLN A 520 38.04 7.10 10.69
CA GLN A 520 37.91 6.55 12.04
C GLN A 520 36.60 5.81 12.38
N THR A 521 35.42 6.39 12.14
CA THR A 521 34.12 5.88 12.62
C THR A 521 32.94 6.58 11.95
N GLU A 522 31.82 5.88 11.84
CA GLU A 522 30.48 6.38 11.52
C GLU A 522 29.97 7.44 12.52
N TRP A 523 30.60 7.56 13.69
CA TRP A 523 30.37 8.65 14.65
C TRP A 523 31.17 9.92 14.34
N TYR A 524 31.86 9.98 13.19
CA TYR A 524 32.52 11.20 12.72
C TYR A 524 31.65 12.46 12.83
N PRO A 525 30.34 12.44 12.48
CA PRO A 525 29.49 13.62 12.56
C PRO A 525 29.31 14.14 13.98
N LYS A 526 29.41 13.28 15.01
CA LYS A 526 29.41 13.72 16.40
C LYS A 526 30.76 14.34 16.77
N TRP A 527 31.83 13.59 16.59
CA TRP A 527 33.15 13.94 17.12
C TRP A 527 33.84 15.07 16.36
N MET A 528 33.40 15.41 15.14
CA MET A 528 33.90 16.58 14.44
C MET A 528 33.49 17.91 15.09
N TYR A 529 32.39 17.94 15.88
CA TYR A 529 31.95 19.12 16.62
C TYR A 529 32.43 19.15 18.07
N ASP A 530 32.89 18.01 18.60
CA ASP A 530 33.29 17.88 19.99
C ASP A 530 34.54 18.72 20.28
N SER A 531 34.51 19.45 21.38
CA SER A 531 35.65 20.27 21.83
C SER A 531 36.73 19.47 22.56
N LYS A 532 36.46 18.22 22.94
CA LYS A 532 37.34 17.32 23.71
C LYS A 532 37.94 16.27 22.78
N THR A 533 39.22 15.94 22.98
CA THR A 533 39.86 14.80 22.29
C THR A 533 39.20 13.49 22.73
N ASN A 534 38.69 12.72 21.77
CA ASN A 534 38.09 11.43 22.07
C ASN A 534 39.17 10.40 22.40
N LYS A 535 39.03 9.68 23.53
CA LYS A 535 40.02 8.69 23.97
C LYS A 535 40.18 7.50 23.02
N LYS A 536 39.13 7.14 22.27
CA LYS A 536 39.11 5.99 21.34
C LYS A 536 39.52 6.38 19.92
N TRP A 537 39.13 7.57 19.47
CA TRP A 537 39.25 7.97 18.05
C TRP A 537 40.22 9.14 17.80
N GLY A 538 40.74 9.77 18.86
CA GLY A 538 41.60 10.95 18.75
C GLY A 538 40.85 12.26 18.55
N ASP A 539 41.50 13.24 17.94
CA ASP A 539 40.97 14.59 17.72
C ASP A 539 40.40 14.74 16.30
N LEU A 540 39.14 14.32 16.14
CA LEU A 540 38.45 14.31 14.84
C LEU A 540 38.15 15.72 14.34
N LYS A 541 37.90 16.67 15.26
CA LYS A 541 37.70 18.07 14.90
C LYS A 541 38.95 18.68 14.28
N LYS A 542 40.12 18.47 14.88
CA LYS A 542 41.39 18.95 14.30
C LYS A 542 41.64 18.34 12.92
N HIS A 543 41.35 17.05 12.75
CA HIS A 543 41.42 16.42 11.43
C HIS A 543 40.43 17.08 10.45
N HIS A 544 39.18 17.30 10.85
CA HIS A 544 38.17 17.93 10.01
C HIS A 544 38.59 19.33 9.55
N GLU A 545 39.05 20.17 10.48
CA GLU A 545 39.50 21.53 10.16
C GLU A 545 40.72 21.55 9.23
N ALA A 546 41.60 20.56 9.33
CA ALA A 546 42.75 20.42 8.45
C ALA A 546 42.39 19.89 7.04
N THR A 547 41.41 18.98 6.95
CA THR A 547 41.04 18.30 5.69
C THR A 547 39.98 19.08 4.90
N TRP A 548 38.93 19.55 5.58
CA TRP A 548 37.72 20.13 4.96
C TRP A 548 37.56 21.62 5.23
N GLY A 549 38.15 22.12 6.32
CA GLY A 549 38.09 23.52 6.73
C GLY A 549 37.22 23.75 7.97
N PRO A 550 37.01 25.03 8.36
CA PRO A 550 36.35 25.36 9.61
C PRO A 550 34.87 24.98 9.61
N LEU A 551 34.35 24.50 10.76
CA LEU A 551 33.00 23.95 10.95
C LEU A 551 31.83 24.90 10.62
N ASN A 552 32.07 26.20 10.49
CA ASN A 552 31.07 27.18 10.04
C ASN A 552 31.06 27.40 8.52
N LYS A 553 32.04 26.86 7.81
CA LYS A 553 32.15 26.90 6.34
C LYS A 553 31.93 25.53 5.73
N PHE A 554 32.48 24.49 6.35
CA PHE A 554 32.25 23.11 5.99
C PHE A 554 31.91 22.35 7.28
N GLY A 555 30.65 21.94 7.42
CA GLY A 555 30.19 21.07 8.49
C GLY A 555 29.45 19.87 7.94
N TYR A 556 28.79 19.10 8.79
CA TYR A 556 28.29 17.78 8.41
C TYR A 556 27.32 17.80 7.23
N LYS A 557 26.43 18.80 7.16
CA LYS A 557 25.52 19.01 6.03
C LYS A 557 26.22 19.05 4.66
N ASP A 558 27.48 19.48 4.62
CA ASP A 558 28.24 19.66 3.38
C ASP A 558 28.82 18.33 2.84
N PHE A 559 28.72 17.24 3.61
CA PHE A 559 28.94 15.89 3.11
C PHE A 559 27.74 15.34 2.33
N ILE A 560 26.51 15.82 2.57
CA ILE A 560 25.31 15.31 1.89
C ILE A 560 25.41 15.44 0.36
N PRO A 561 25.78 16.59 -0.23
CA PRO A 561 25.94 16.70 -1.68
C PRO A 561 27.10 15.88 -2.25
N LYS A 562 27.99 15.34 -1.41
CA LYS A 562 29.11 14.49 -1.83
C LYS A 562 28.78 13.00 -1.75
N PHE A 563 27.69 12.65 -1.08
CA PHE A 563 27.15 11.30 -1.05
C PHE A 563 26.22 11.12 -2.25
N GLN A 564 26.75 10.63 -3.37
CA GLN A 564 26.02 10.58 -4.65
C GLN A 564 25.57 9.17 -5.05
N ALA A 565 26.16 8.12 -4.48
CA ALA A 565 25.81 6.73 -4.81
C ALA A 565 25.85 6.42 -6.33
N GLU A 566 26.76 7.06 -7.07
CA GLU A 566 26.82 7.05 -8.54
C GLU A 566 27.02 5.65 -9.15
N ASN A 567 27.64 4.74 -8.40
CA ASN A 567 27.90 3.36 -8.79
C ASN A 567 27.02 2.35 -8.01
N TRP A 568 26.04 2.83 -7.24
CA TRP A 568 25.22 1.97 -6.41
C TRP A 568 24.18 1.20 -7.22
N ASN A 569 24.22 -0.12 -7.11
CA ASN A 569 23.25 -1.04 -7.70
C ASN A 569 22.71 -2.01 -6.63
N PRO A 570 21.42 -1.91 -6.26
CA PRO A 570 20.85 -2.74 -5.20
C PRO A 570 20.80 -4.22 -5.59
N GLU A 571 20.54 -4.58 -6.85
CA GLU A 571 20.54 -5.98 -7.29
C GLU A 571 21.91 -6.63 -7.15
N GLN A 572 23.00 -5.91 -7.45
CA GLN A 572 24.36 -6.44 -7.30
C GLN A 572 24.72 -6.68 -5.83
N TRP A 573 24.27 -5.80 -4.92
CA TRP A 573 24.46 -6.01 -3.49
C TRP A 573 23.66 -7.22 -3.00
N VAL A 574 22.39 -7.35 -3.42
CA VAL A 574 21.53 -8.48 -3.07
C VAL A 574 22.15 -9.80 -3.56
N GLU A 575 22.62 -9.85 -4.81
CA GLU A 575 23.28 -11.04 -5.37
C GLU A 575 24.53 -11.43 -4.57
N LEU A 576 25.38 -10.46 -4.23
CA LEU A 576 26.58 -10.70 -3.42
C LEU A 576 26.24 -11.22 -2.01
N PHE A 577 25.23 -10.65 -1.36
CA PHE A 577 24.84 -11.04 0.00
C PHE A 577 24.13 -12.40 0.02
N GLU A 578 23.36 -12.72 -1.02
CA GLU A 578 22.81 -14.06 -1.23
C GLU A 578 23.93 -15.09 -1.45
N GLU A 579 24.91 -14.77 -2.30
CA GLU A 579 26.08 -15.62 -2.55
C GLU A 579 26.86 -15.89 -1.26
N ALA A 580 26.95 -14.89 -0.37
CA ALA A 580 27.55 -15.01 0.96
C ALA A 580 26.76 -15.91 1.92
N GLY A 581 25.53 -16.29 1.57
CA GLY A 581 24.67 -17.20 2.31
C GLY A 581 23.61 -16.53 3.18
N ALA A 582 23.49 -15.20 3.18
CA ALA A 582 22.52 -14.51 4.02
C ALA A 582 21.08 -14.95 3.70
N LYS A 583 20.24 -15.01 4.74
CA LYS A 583 18.81 -15.38 4.64
C LYS A 583 17.87 -14.20 4.85
N TYR A 584 18.40 -13.10 5.39
CA TYR A 584 17.71 -11.83 5.50
C TYR A 584 18.69 -10.68 5.28
N LEU A 585 18.25 -9.65 4.56
CA LEU A 585 19.05 -8.49 4.19
C LEU A 585 18.45 -7.23 4.81
N VAL A 586 19.28 -6.41 5.44
CA VAL A 586 18.84 -5.26 6.23
C VAL A 586 19.43 -3.98 5.67
N SER A 587 18.58 -3.08 5.20
CA SER A 587 19.00 -1.76 4.72
C SER A 587 19.31 -0.83 5.90
N ALA A 588 20.32 0.03 5.78
CA ALA A 588 20.40 1.20 6.64
C ALA A 588 19.22 2.13 6.34
N ALA A 589 18.42 2.48 7.35
CA ALA A 589 17.37 3.47 7.20
C ALA A 589 17.85 4.85 7.66
N VAL A 590 18.28 4.96 8.92
CA VAL A 590 18.83 6.21 9.46
C VAL A 590 19.77 5.88 10.61
N HIS A 591 20.94 6.51 10.61
CA HIS A 591 21.89 6.37 11.71
C HIS A 591 21.68 7.51 12.73
N HIS A 592 22.59 7.67 13.69
CA HIS A 592 22.49 8.73 14.72
C HIS A 592 22.59 10.16 14.16
N ASP A 593 23.07 10.31 12.93
CA ASP A 593 23.37 11.59 12.28
C ASP A 593 22.12 12.31 11.74
N GLY A 594 20.96 11.65 11.74
CA GLY A 594 19.69 12.25 11.37
C GLY A 594 19.44 12.37 9.87
N PHE A 595 20.25 11.73 9.02
CA PHE A 595 20.02 11.65 7.59
C PHE A 595 19.31 10.34 7.21
N ALA A 596 18.07 10.44 6.72
CA ALA A 596 17.29 9.28 6.31
C ALA A 596 17.68 8.80 4.90
N LEU A 597 17.70 7.49 4.68
CA LEU A 597 18.03 6.86 3.40
C LEU A 597 16.76 6.43 2.62
N TRP A 598 15.63 7.09 2.88
CA TRP A 598 14.36 6.80 2.24
C TRP A 598 13.60 8.08 1.87
N ASP A 599 12.45 7.96 1.21
CA ASP A 599 11.57 9.10 0.95
C ASP A 599 10.71 9.40 2.19
N SER A 600 11.23 10.22 3.10
CA SER A 600 10.62 10.46 4.42
C SER A 600 9.75 11.71 4.43
N ASN A 601 8.55 11.60 4.97
CA ASN A 601 7.69 12.74 5.31
C ASN A 601 7.97 13.28 6.72
N VAL A 602 8.70 12.53 7.55
CA VAL A 602 9.03 12.90 8.94
C VAL A 602 10.40 13.59 9.02
N ILE A 603 11.43 13.02 8.39
CA ILE A 603 12.81 13.54 8.40
C ILE A 603 13.06 14.32 7.10
N PRO A 604 13.19 15.66 7.14
CA PRO A 604 13.30 16.48 5.93
C PRO A 604 14.69 16.39 5.24
N PHE A 605 15.69 15.80 5.89
CA PHE A 605 17.00 15.55 5.32
C PHE A 605 17.13 14.07 4.96
N HIS A 606 16.84 13.76 3.70
CA HIS A 606 16.76 12.39 3.26
C HIS A 606 17.28 12.18 1.82
N SER A 607 17.66 10.93 1.51
CA SER A 607 18.35 10.59 0.26
C SER A 607 17.49 10.73 -0.98
N ALA A 608 16.15 10.68 -0.88
CA ALA A 608 15.27 10.88 -2.03
C ALA A 608 15.23 12.36 -2.49
N ALA A 609 15.40 13.31 -1.56
CA ALA A 609 15.44 14.74 -1.87
C ALA A 609 16.86 15.28 -2.08
N MET A 610 17.88 14.65 -1.50
CA MET A 610 19.24 15.18 -1.43
C MET A 610 20.31 14.11 -1.66
N GLY A 611 21.53 14.52 -2.03
CA GLY A 611 22.62 13.59 -2.30
C GLY A 611 22.28 12.70 -3.50
N PRO A 612 22.04 11.38 -3.33
CA PRO A 612 21.73 10.47 -4.43
C PRO A 612 20.42 10.73 -5.16
N GLN A 613 19.45 11.41 -4.53
CA GLN A 613 18.08 11.58 -5.02
C GLN A 613 17.38 10.24 -5.31
N ARG A 614 17.56 9.28 -4.39
CA ARG A 614 17.06 7.90 -4.48
C ARG A 614 16.50 7.44 -3.14
N ASP A 615 15.45 6.61 -3.19
CA ASP A 615 14.93 5.89 -2.02
C ASP A 615 15.74 4.60 -1.83
N ILE A 616 16.82 4.68 -1.07
CA ILE A 616 17.78 3.58 -0.91
C ILE A 616 17.12 2.40 -0.18
N VAL A 617 16.32 2.65 0.86
CA VAL A 617 15.56 1.62 1.56
C VAL A 617 14.57 0.94 0.63
N GLY A 618 13.73 1.70 -0.08
CA GLY A 618 12.72 1.16 -0.98
C GLY A 618 13.31 0.34 -2.13
N GLU A 619 14.37 0.85 -2.77
CA GLU A 619 15.03 0.18 -3.88
C GLU A 619 15.73 -1.12 -3.44
N PHE A 620 16.46 -1.09 -2.31
CA PHE A 620 17.14 -2.28 -1.79
C PHE A 620 16.16 -3.37 -1.31
N CYS A 621 15.12 -2.99 -0.55
CA CYS A 621 14.09 -3.94 -0.12
C CYS A 621 13.33 -4.53 -1.31
N SER A 622 13.06 -3.74 -2.36
CA SER A 622 12.42 -4.24 -3.58
C SER A 622 13.29 -5.27 -4.31
N ALA A 623 14.60 -5.00 -4.44
CA ALA A 623 15.55 -5.93 -5.04
C ALA A 623 15.65 -7.25 -4.25
N ALA A 624 15.73 -7.17 -2.92
CA ALA A 624 15.80 -8.35 -2.05
C ALA A 624 14.50 -9.19 -2.07
N LYS A 625 13.31 -8.54 -2.06
CA LYS A 625 12.02 -9.24 -2.21
C LYS A 625 11.92 -9.95 -3.56
N LYS A 626 12.42 -9.33 -4.64
CA LYS A 626 12.47 -9.94 -5.98
C LYS A 626 13.37 -11.18 -6.03
N ALA A 627 14.43 -11.22 -5.22
CA ALA A 627 15.29 -12.39 -5.03
C ALA A 627 14.69 -13.46 -4.08
N GLY A 628 13.53 -13.20 -3.47
CA GLY A 628 12.89 -14.13 -2.53
C GLY A 628 13.53 -14.15 -1.13
N LEU A 629 14.28 -13.11 -0.77
CA LEU A 629 14.92 -12.97 0.54
C LEU A 629 14.06 -12.15 1.51
N LYS A 630 14.21 -12.43 2.81
CA LYS A 630 13.63 -11.62 3.88
C LYS A 630 14.31 -10.25 3.93
N THR A 631 13.53 -9.23 4.20
CA THR A 631 13.98 -7.83 4.15
C THR A 631 13.86 -7.14 5.49
N GLY A 632 14.78 -6.22 5.78
CA GLY A 632 14.71 -5.45 7.00
C GLY A 632 15.30 -4.06 6.88
N VAL A 633 15.14 -3.30 7.97
CA VAL A 633 15.69 -1.96 8.12
C VAL A 633 16.43 -1.82 9.44
N SER A 634 17.50 -1.02 9.44
CA SER A 634 18.31 -0.69 10.61
C SER A 634 18.14 0.79 10.93
N THR A 635 17.76 1.10 12.17
CA THR A 635 17.54 2.47 12.66
C THR A 635 18.27 2.70 13.97
N HIS A 636 18.97 3.82 14.00
CA HIS A 636 19.76 4.26 15.15
C HIS A 636 19.27 5.62 15.65
N TYR A 637 18.09 6.05 15.19
CA TYR A 637 17.54 7.38 15.46
C TYR A 637 17.25 7.64 16.94
N GLY A 638 17.13 6.59 17.76
CA GLY A 638 16.90 6.72 19.21
C GLY A 638 17.98 7.49 19.99
N ARG A 639 19.19 7.66 19.42
CA ARG A 639 20.25 8.51 19.99
C ARG A 639 20.27 9.93 19.42
N HIS A 640 19.55 10.19 18.33
CA HIS A 640 19.68 11.40 17.53
C HIS A 640 19.45 12.67 18.36
N TRP A 641 18.45 12.63 19.26
CA TRP A 641 18.11 13.73 20.16
C TRP A 641 19.30 14.28 20.96
N ASN A 642 20.32 13.47 21.30
CA ASN A 642 21.53 13.90 22.03
C ASN A 642 22.83 13.65 21.26
N PHE A 643 22.78 13.58 19.93
CA PHE A 643 23.96 13.16 19.17
C PHE A 643 24.99 14.29 19.02
N TYR A 644 24.54 15.52 18.75
CA TYR A 644 25.41 16.66 18.43
C TYR A 644 25.72 17.58 19.63
N GLU A 645 26.96 18.07 19.71
CA GLU A 645 27.32 19.21 20.57
C GLU A 645 27.05 20.53 19.82
N PHE A 646 26.08 21.31 20.30
CA PHE A 646 25.68 22.57 19.65
C PHE A 646 26.58 23.74 20.07
N SER A 647 26.97 24.57 19.10
CA SER A 647 27.74 25.78 19.37
C SER A 647 27.38 26.92 18.41
N PRO A 648 27.14 28.16 18.90
CA PRO A 648 26.87 29.32 18.04
C PRO A 648 27.96 29.63 16.99
N LYS A 649 29.12 29.00 17.11
CA LYS A 649 30.25 29.15 16.19
C LYS A 649 30.20 28.19 15.01
N TYR A 650 29.32 27.18 15.01
CA TYR A 650 29.26 26.12 14.01
C TYR A 650 27.94 26.14 13.24
N ASP A 651 27.90 25.43 12.12
CA ASP A 651 26.72 25.35 11.27
C ASP A 651 25.53 24.63 11.92
N ASN A 652 25.79 23.71 12.84
CA ASN A 652 24.75 23.03 13.61
C ASN A 652 23.91 23.97 14.50
N TRP A 653 24.33 25.22 14.69
CA TRP A 653 23.51 26.22 15.34
C TRP A 653 22.48 26.87 14.41
N ASP A 654 22.61 26.82 13.10
CA ASP A 654 21.66 27.49 12.19
C ASP A 654 20.30 26.75 12.19
N PRO A 655 19.17 27.44 12.50
CA PRO A 655 17.86 26.78 12.59
C PRO A 655 17.41 26.16 11.27
N LYS A 656 17.96 26.61 10.12
CA LYS A 656 17.71 26.03 8.80
C LYS A 656 18.06 24.53 8.73
N TYR A 657 19.04 24.09 9.50
CA TYR A 657 19.52 22.70 9.50
C TYR A 657 19.04 21.90 10.71
N SER A 658 18.08 22.42 11.47
CA SER A 658 17.53 21.73 12.66
C SER A 658 16.89 20.38 12.35
N GLY A 659 16.37 20.18 11.13
CA GLY A 659 15.87 18.88 10.68
C GLY A 659 16.95 17.83 10.43
N LEU A 660 18.23 18.21 10.35
CA LEU A 660 19.38 17.30 10.26
C LEU A 660 20.04 17.11 11.62
N TYR A 661 20.26 18.20 12.37
CA TYR A 661 21.03 18.17 13.62
C TYR A 661 20.17 17.90 14.86
N GLY A 662 18.85 17.96 14.73
CA GLY A 662 17.90 17.91 15.82
C GLY A 662 17.74 19.26 16.55
N ARG A 663 16.96 19.23 17.63
CA ARG A 663 16.71 20.40 18.48
C ARG A 663 17.95 20.78 19.29
N ARG A 664 18.29 22.09 19.26
CA ARG A 664 19.35 22.66 20.08
C ARG A 664 19.07 22.38 21.56
N ARG A 665 20.06 21.85 22.26
CA ARG A 665 19.97 21.53 23.69
C ARG A 665 21.33 21.59 24.37
N ALA A 666 21.33 21.72 25.70
CA ALA A 666 22.52 21.56 26.51
C ALA A 666 22.90 20.07 26.68
N GLU A 667 24.16 19.79 26.99
CA GLU A 667 24.73 18.42 27.11
C GLU A 667 23.94 17.50 28.08
N ASN A 668 23.20 18.07 29.05
CA ASN A 668 22.46 17.34 30.08
C ASN A 668 20.94 17.56 30.03
N ASP A 669 20.39 18.08 28.92
CA ASP A 669 18.94 18.21 28.78
C ASP A 669 18.30 16.83 28.53
N PRO A 670 17.20 16.48 29.21
CA PRO A 670 16.52 15.21 28.99
C PRO A 670 15.75 15.15 27.66
N PRO A 671 15.35 13.96 27.18
CA PRO A 671 14.38 13.82 26.10
C PRO A 671 13.07 14.56 26.40
N THR A 672 12.47 15.10 25.35
CA THR A 672 11.20 15.83 25.35
C THR A 672 10.07 14.95 24.79
N ALA A 673 8.81 15.34 25.02
CA ALA A 673 7.67 14.63 24.43
C ALA A 673 7.69 14.68 22.88
N GLU A 674 8.27 15.74 22.31
CA GLU A 674 8.51 15.85 20.88
C GLU A 674 9.56 14.85 20.40
N ASP A 675 10.63 14.59 21.17
CA ASP A 675 11.62 13.55 20.84
C ASP A 675 10.96 12.16 20.81
N GLU A 676 10.10 11.88 21.79
CA GLU A 676 9.33 10.63 21.87
C GLU A 676 8.42 10.43 20.65
N LYS A 677 7.64 11.45 20.30
CA LYS A 677 6.71 11.42 19.15
C LYS A 677 7.44 11.32 17.80
N GLU A 678 8.54 12.04 17.65
CA GLU A 678 9.32 12.05 16.41
C GLU A 678 9.96 10.68 16.17
N TRP A 679 10.52 10.06 17.20
CA TRP A 679 11.02 8.69 17.10
C TRP A 679 9.90 7.69 16.74
N GLU A 680 8.74 7.77 17.40
CA GLU A 680 7.59 6.92 17.08
C GLU A 680 7.15 7.09 15.62
N ALA A 681 7.04 8.33 15.14
CA ALA A 681 6.65 8.64 13.77
C ALA A 681 7.64 8.08 12.73
N VAL A 682 8.94 8.18 12.99
CA VAL A 682 9.98 7.59 12.12
C VAL A 682 9.83 6.07 12.03
N MET A 683 9.60 5.41 13.16
CA MET A 683 9.42 3.96 13.19
C MET A 683 8.15 3.53 12.45
N VAL A 684 7.02 4.20 12.72
CA VAL A 684 5.73 3.91 12.06
C VAL A 684 5.83 4.14 10.55
N GLU A 685 6.46 5.23 10.10
CA GLU A 685 6.66 5.48 8.67
C GLU A 685 7.47 4.37 7.99
N LEU A 686 8.57 3.90 8.61
CA LEU A 686 9.35 2.79 8.07
C LEU A 686 8.55 1.50 7.98
N ILE A 687 7.72 1.22 8.99
CA ILE A 687 6.84 0.05 9.04
C ILE A 687 5.79 0.13 7.91
N ASP A 688 5.07 1.25 7.81
CA ASP A 688 3.96 1.44 6.87
C ASP A 688 4.43 1.51 5.41
N ASN A 689 5.58 2.13 5.14
CA ASN A 689 6.07 2.28 3.77
C ASN A 689 6.66 0.97 3.24
N TYR A 690 7.43 0.25 4.05
CA TYR A 690 8.28 -0.84 3.56
C TYR A 690 7.85 -2.24 3.98
N HIS A 691 7.01 -2.35 5.02
CA HIS A 691 6.58 -3.63 5.60
C HIS A 691 7.76 -4.60 5.79
N PRO A 692 8.79 -4.21 6.56
CA PRO A 692 10.00 -5.03 6.73
C PRO A 692 9.66 -6.33 7.46
N ASP A 693 10.32 -7.43 7.10
CA ASP A 693 10.31 -8.68 7.89
C ASP A 693 11.12 -8.54 9.19
N TYR A 694 12.09 -7.62 9.19
CA TYR A 694 13.04 -7.43 10.27
C TYR A 694 13.35 -5.95 10.54
N ILE A 695 13.41 -5.54 11.81
CA ILE A 695 13.85 -4.19 12.23
C ILE A 695 14.97 -4.32 13.27
N PHE A 696 16.09 -3.63 13.03
CA PHE A 696 17.16 -3.47 14.03
C PHE A 696 17.11 -2.07 14.65
N VAL A 697 16.93 -2.00 15.97
CA VAL A 697 16.94 -0.75 16.74
C VAL A 697 18.19 -0.69 17.62
N ASP A 698 19.06 0.29 17.35
CA ASP A 698 20.29 0.44 18.12
C ASP A 698 20.05 0.94 19.58
N GLY A 699 21.03 0.72 20.46
CA GLY A 699 20.92 0.92 21.91
C GLY A 699 20.79 2.37 22.39
N GLY A 700 20.81 3.35 21.48
CA GLY A 700 20.55 4.77 21.76
C GLY A 700 19.22 5.04 22.43
N ILE A 701 18.20 4.22 22.14
CA ILE A 701 16.84 4.41 22.64
C ILE A 701 16.73 4.38 24.17
N GLY A 702 17.60 3.62 24.84
CA GLY A 702 17.68 3.54 26.30
C GLY A 702 18.60 4.57 26.96
N ASP A 703 19.25 5.46 26.21
CA ASP A 703 20.20 6.42 26.79
C ASP A 703 19.51 7.40 27.75
N GLY A 704 18.33 7.92 27.40
CA GLY A 704 17.61 8.87 28.26
C GLY A 704 17.26 8.26 29.62
N GLU A 705 16.87 6.99 29.65
CA GLU A 705 16.59 6.28 30.90
C GLU A 705 17.86 6.03 31.72
N ARG A 706 18.96 5.63 31.08
CA ARG A 706 20.24 5.44 31.79
C ARG A 706 20.79 6.74 32.35
N MET A 707 20.67 7.84 31.61
CA MET A 707 21.23 9.14 32.00
C MET A 707 20.39 9.83 33.08
N PHE A 708 19.06 9.67 33.06
CA PHE A 708 18.15 10.46 33.90
C PHE A 708 17.20 9.63 34.79
N GLY A 709 17.24 8.30 34.71
CA GLY A 709 16.43 7.39 35.53
C GLY A 709 14.93 7.38 35.18
N LYS A 710 14.52 7.88 34.01
CA LYS A 710 13.12 7.94 33.56
C LYS A 710 12.92 7.24 32.21
N PRO A 711 11.86 6.44 32.01
CA PRO A 711 11.68 5.61 30.82
C PRO A 711 11.02 6.35 29.65
N TYR A 712 11.66 7.42 29.14
CA TYR A 712 11.10 8.31 28.11
C TYR A 712 10.54 7.56 26.90
N PHE A 713 11.36 6.69 26.27
CA PHE A 713 10.96 6.03 25.02
C PHE A 713 10.20 4.72 25.22
N ARG A 714 9.91 4.27 26.46
CA ARG A 714 9.33 2.93 26.68
C ARG A 714 7.91 2.80 26.13
N GLN A 715 7.06 3.79 26.38
CA GLN A 715 5.71 3.79 25.84
C GLN A 715 5.69 3.96 24.31
N PRO A 716 6.44 4.91 23.71
CA PRO A 716 6.63 4.95 22.26
C PRO A 716 7.08 3.61 21.67
N PHE A 717 8.01 2.91 22.32
CA PHE A 717 8.47 1.61 21.87
C PHE A 717 7.37 0.55 21.90
N TYR A 718 6.53 0.53 22.95
CA TYR A 718 5.35 -0.34 22.99
C TYR A 718 4.33 -0.02 21.91
N ASN A 719 4.12 1.26 21.60
CA ASN A 719 3.28 1.68 20.47
C ASN A 719 3.83 1.09 19.16
N VAL A 720 5.13 1.26 18.91
CA VAL A 720 5.82 0.72 17.72
C VAL A 720 5.73 -0.80 17.64
N LEU A 721 6.02 -1.53 18.73
CA LEU A 721 5.93 -2.99 18.74
C LEU A 721 4.51 -3.47 18.46
N SER A 722 3.52 -2.89 19.13
CA SER A 722 2.11 -3.26 18.91
C SER A 722 1.68 -2.98 17.47
N HIS A 723 2.06 -1.84 16.92
CA HIS A 723 1.79 -1.46 15.53
C HIS A 723 2.42 -2.46 14.56
N TYR A 724 3.71 -2.76 14.74
CA TYR A 724 4.44 -3.67 13.88
C TYR A 724 3.88 -5.10 13.91
N TYR A 725 3.58 -5.63 15.09
CA TYR A 725 3.05 -6.98 15.26
C TYR A 725 1.61 -7.14 14.80
N ASN A 726 0.77 -6.12 14.97
CA ASN A 726 -0.58 -6.14 14.43
C ASN A 726 -0.58 -5.98 12.90
N GLN A 727 0.23 -5.07 12.36
CA GLN A 727 0.35 -4.90 10.92
C GLN A 727 0.88 -6.16 10.24
N SER A 728 1.81 -6.89 10.86
CA SER A 728 2.30 -8.15 10.30
C SER A 728 1.20 -9.20 10.16
N GLN A 729 0.16 -9.19 11.02
CA GLN A 729 -0.97 -10.11 10.87
C GLN A 729 -1.73 -9.90 9.56
N GLU A 730 -1.70 -8.68 9.02
CA GLU A 730 -2.36 -8.33 7.75
C GLU A 730 -1.45 -8.54 6.54
N THR A 731 -0.15 -8.31 6.70
CA THR A 731 0.78 -8.14 5.57
C THR A 731 1.82 -9.24 5.45
N ASN A 732 2.06 -10.03 6.51
CA ASN A 732 3.10 -11.06 6.55
C ASN A 732 2.73 -12.22 7.50
N THR A 733 2.10 -13.25 6.95
CA THR A 733 1.64 -14.41 7.74
C THR A 733 2.78 -15.25 8.34
N GLU A 734 4.04 -15.04 7.92
CA GLU A 734 5.20 -15.75 8.47
C GLU A 734 5.78 -15.09 9.73
N GLY A 735 5.26 -13.92 10.13
CA GLY A 735 5.70 -13.16 11.30
C GLY A 735 6.91 -12.26 11.04
N VAL A 736 7.12 -11.31 11.95
CA VAL A 736 8.15 -10.27 11.87
C VAL A 736 9.07 -10.29 13.08
N VAL A 737 10.25 -9.67 12.97
CA VAL A 737 11.25 -9.62 14.05
C VAL A 737 11.71 -8.19 14.29
N LEU A 738 11.69 -7.76 15.55
CA LEU A 738 12.39 -6.55 15.98
C LEU A 738 13.52 -6.94 16.93
N THR A 739 14.72 -6.39 16.70
CA THR A 739 15.86 -6.50 17.60
C THR A 739 16.17 -5.19 18.30
N TYR A 740 16.63 -5.26 19.55
CA TYR A 740 16.99 -4.10 20.36
C TYR A 740 18.20 -4.39 21.26
N LYS A 741 18.97 -3.36 21.64
CA LYS A 741 20.14 -3.50 22.52
C LYS A 741 19.89 -3.03 23.96
N ARG A 742 20.75 -3.49 24.88
CA ARG A 742 21.00 -2.96 26.24
C ARG A 742 19.81 -3.08 27.23
N GLU A 743 19.15 -4.24 27.29
CA GLU A 743 18.14 -4.58 28.31
C GLU A 743 17.01 -3.53 28.47
N PHE A 744 16.63 -2.86 27.38
CA PHE A 744 15.63 -1.79 27.41
C PHE A 744 14.19 -2.29 27.66
N LEU A 745 13.88 -3.49 27.17
CA LEU A 745 12.59 -4.15 27.32
C LEU A 745 12.68 -5.31 28.30
N GLU A 746 11.51 -5.72 28.80
CA GLU A 746 11.42 -7.00 29.50
C GLU A 746 11.64 -8.15 28.51
N PRO A 747 12.14 -9.32 28.98
CA PRO A 747 12.30 -10.48 28.11
C PRO A 747 11.01 -10.88 27.38
N ASP A 748 11.19 -11.54 26.24
CA ASP A 748 10.13 -12.15 25.43
C ASP A 748 9.16 -11.15 24.76
N GLN A 749 9.48 -9.86 24.76
CA GLN A 749 8.73 -8.81 24.04
C GLN A 749 9.28 -8.53 22.63
N ALA A 750 10.56 -8.81 22.41
CA ALA A 750 11.31 -8.65 21.17
C ALA A 750 12.64 -9.43 21.29
N VAL A 751 13.47 -9.47 20.24
CA VAL A 751 14.74 -10.19 20.27
C VAL A 751 15.86 -9.29 20.79
N GLU A 752 16.60 -9.75 21.79
CA GLU A 752 17.72 -8.98 22.33
C GLU A 752 18.97 -9.14 21.45
N ASP A 753 19.63 -8.02 21.16
CA ASP A 753 20.88 -7.94 20.42
C ASP A 753 22.05 -7.55 21.34
N PHE A 754 23.09 -8.37 21.33
CA PHE A 754 24.30 -8.21 22.13
C PHE A 754 25.43 -7.68 21.25
N GLU A 755 25.89 -6.46 21.53
CA GLU A 755 26.95 -5.83 20.75
C GLU A 755 28.26 -6.62 20.82
N ARG A 756 28.76 -7.07 19.66
CA ARG A 756 30.11 -7.61 19.43
C ARG A 756 30.75 -8.29 20.66
N LYS A 757 30.23 -9.46 21.03
CA LYS A 757 30.82 -10.37 22.06
C LYS A 757 30.03 -11.67 22.24
N GLY A 758 28.86 -11.79 21.63
CA GLY A 758 27.93 -12.89 21.87
C GLY A 758 27.63 -13.05 23.37
N ILE A 759 27.25 -14.25 23.77
CA ILE A 759 27.09 -14.63 25.17
C ILE A 759 28.00 -15.82 25.48
N ASP A 760 28.35 -16.03 26.75
CA ASP A 760 29.24 -17.11 27.17
C ASP A 760 28.48 -18.41 27.58
N GLU A 761 27.16 -18.47 27.37
CA GLU A 761 26.30 -19.61 27.70
C GLU A 761 25.24 -19.91 26.62
N ILE A 762 24.53 -21.05 26.71
CA ILE A 762 23.39 -21.34 25.85
C ILE A 762 22.13 -20.71 26.45
N ARG A 763 21.49 -19.80 25.72
CA ARG A 763 20.21 -19.22 26.12
C ARG A 763 19.05 -19.94 25.43
N MET A 764 18.54 -20.99 26.07
CA MET A 764 17.40 -21.78 25.54
C MET A 764 16.04 -21.12 25.77
N SER A 765 15.93 -20.22 26.75
CA SER A 765 14.65 -19.59 27.12
C SER A 765 14.16 -18.57 26.11
N SER A 766 15.08 -17.94 25.35
CA SER A 766 14.73 -16.93 24.36
C SER A 766 15.79 -16.84 23.26
N LYS A 767 15.36 -16.47 22.05
CA LYS A 767 16.25 -16.16 20.94
C LYS A 767 17.04 -14.88 21.21
N TRP A 768 18.23 -14.76 20.63
CA TRP A 768 19.05 -13.54 20.68
C TRP A 768 19.84 -13.36 19.38
N GLN A 769 20.43 -12.18 19.21
CA GLN A 769 21.29 -11.84 18.08
C GLN A 769 22.59 -11.18 18.56
N THR A 770 23.63 -11.24 17.75
CA THR A 770 24.78 -10.34 17.84
C THR A 770 25.12 -9.79 16.47
N ASP A 771 25.67 -8.59 16.45
CA ASP A 771 26.23 -7.92 15.29
C ASP A 771 27.75 -8.04 15.26
N GLU A 772 28.32 -8.24 14.07
CA GLU A 772 29.77 -8.20 13.82
C GLU A 772 30.03 -7.53 12.47
N LYS A 773 31.26 -7.11 12.24
CA LYS A 773 31.67 -6.41 11.02
C LYS A 773 32.83 -7.11 10.34
N ILE A 774 32.96 -6.93 9.02
CA ILE A 774 34.12 -7.43 8.28
C ILE A 774 35.34 -6.53 8.48
N ALA A 775 35.15 -5.22 8.45
CA ALA A 775 36.21 -4.25 8.74
C ALA A 775 36.57 -4.26 10.23
N VAL A 776 37.85 -4.14 10.55
CA VAL A 776 38.33 -4.05 11.94
C VAL A 776 37.95 -2.70 12.55
N GLN A 777 38.12 -1.60 11.81
CA GLN A 777 37.88 -0.25 12.29
C GLN A 777 36.65 0.41 11.65
N GLY A 778 35.82 1.04 12.49
CA GLY A 778 34.54 1.64 12.10
C GLY A 778 33.49 0.59 11.68
N TRP A 779 32.23 0.98 11.62
CA TRP A 779 31.17 0.20 10.95
C TRP A 779 30.99 0.65 9.50
N CYS A 780 31.25 1.93 9.20
CA CYS A 780 31.28 2.46 7.84
C CYS A 780 32.63 2.20 7.14
N CYS A 781 32.77 2.66 5.90
CA CYS A 781 34.07 2.69 5.25
C CYS A 781 35.06 3.57 6.03
N VAL A 782 36.25 3.03 6.30
CA VAL A 782 37.39 3.75 6.89
C VAL A 782 38.61 3.46 6.02
N GLU A 783 39.29 4.51 5.59
CA GLU A 783 40.48 4.39 4.76
C GLU A 783 41.61 3.69 5.53
N GLY A 784 42.26 2.71 4.89
CA GLY A 784 43.39 1.97 5.48
C GLY A 784 43.05 1.00 6.61
N THR A 785 41.77 0.71 6.87
CA THR A 785 41.39 -0.32 7.86
C THR A 785 41.85 -1.71 7.43
N ALA A 786 42.21 -2.54 8.40
CA ALA A 786 42.33 -3.97 8.23
C ALA A 786 40.94 -4.65 8.18
N PHE A 787 40.91 -5.92 7.80
CA PHE A 787 39.72 -6.77 7.73
C PHE A 787 39.93 -8.04 8.55
N TRP A 788 38.87 -8.54 9.17
CA TRP A 788 38.94 -9.82 9.89
C TRP A 788 39.15 -10.96 8.90
N PRO A 789 39.95 -11.97 9.26
CA PRO A 789 40.14 -13.14 8.41
C PRO A 789 38.86 -13.99 8.41
N THR A 790 38.55 -14.65 7.28
CA THR A 790 37.29 -15.39 7.12
C THR A 790 37.11 -16.50 8.15
N GLU A 791 38.18 -17.16 8.60
CA GLU A 791 38.10 -18.17 9.67
C GLU A 791 37.56 -17.63 10.99
N TYR A 792 37.80 -16.35 11.29
CA TYR A 792 37.23 -15.69 12.47
C TYR A 792 35.71 -15.56 12.33
N LEU A 793 35.24 -15.08 11.19
CA LEU A 793 33.80 -14.87 10.96
C LEU A 793 33.03 -16.20 10.93
N VAL A 794 33.63 -17.27 10.39
CA VAL A 794 33.08 -18.62 10.48
C VAL A 794 32.99 -19.07 11.94
N ALA A 795 34.02 -18.82 12.75
CA ALA A 795 34.02 -19.15 14.18
C ALA A 795 32.96 -18.35 14.96
N VAL A 796 32.81 -17.04 14.69
CA VAL A 796 31.78 -16.19 15.30
C VAL A 796 30.37 -16.70 14.95
N LEU A 797 30.12 -17.03 13.68
CA LEU A 797 28.84 -17.57 13.24
C LEU A 797 28.52 -18.89 13.94
N ALA A 798 29.47 -19.84 13.95
CA ALA A 798 29.27 -21.14 14.56
C ALA A 798 29.10 -21.07 16.09
N ASP A 799 29.88 -20.22 16.77
CA ASP A 799 29.74 -19.97 18.21
C ASP A 799 28.36 -19.40 18.55
N THR A 800 27.94 -18.39 17.79
CA THR A 800 26.63 -17.74 17.94
C THR A 800 25.49 -18.75 17.76
N VAL A 801 25.50 -19.52 16.68
CA VAL A 801 24.44 -20.50 16.37
C VAL A 801 24.39 -21.62 17.42
N SER A 802 25.55 -22.12 17.87
CA SER A 802 25.63 -23.16 18.91
C SER A 802 25.07 -22.72 20.27
N LYS A 803 24.92 -21.42 20.49
CA LYS A 803 24.41 -20.79 21.72
C LYS A 803 23.01 -20.19 21.57
N ASN A 804 22.31 -20.56 20.49
CA ASN A 804 20.95 -20.15 20.13
C ASN A 804 20.82 -18.79 19.44
N GLY A 805 21.92 -18.17 19.03
CA GLY A 805 21.91 -16.84 18.43
C GLY A 805 21.74 -16.84 16.91
N ASN A 806 21.53 -15.64 16.37
CA ASN A 806 21.76 -15.29 14.96
C ASN A 806 22.88 -14.26 14.85
N LEU A 807 23.61 -14.28 13.74
CA LEU A 807 24.64 -13.29 13.40
C LEU A 807 24.09 -12.29 12.37
N LEU A 808 24.25 -11.00 12.65
CA LEU A 808 24.02 -9.92 11.70
C LEU A 808 25.37 -9.31 11.28
N LEU A 809 25.81 -9.60 10.06
CA LEU A 809 27.13 -9.21 9.57
C LEU A 809 27.06 -7.87 8.82
N ASN A 810 27.93 -6.93 9.20
CA ASN A 810 28.03 -5.60 8.61
C ASN A 810 29.08 -5.51 7.51
N VAL A 811 28.73 -4.79 6.43
CA VAL A 811 29.69 -4.21 5.48
C VAL A 811 29.72 -2.68 5.55
N GLY A 812 30.84 -2.08 5.15
CA GLY A 812 31.03 -0.63 5.09
C GLY A 812 31.30 -0.14 3.66
N PRO A 813 30.26 0.08 2.83
CA PRO A 813 30.41 0.51 1.44
C PRO A 813 31.02 1.91 1.30
N LEU A 814 31.65 2.15 0.15
CA LEU A 814 32.19 3.45 -0.24
C LEU A 814 31.07 4.44 -0.61
N PRO A 815 31.29 5.76 -0.54
CA PRO A 815 30.24 6.78 -0.79
C PRO A 815 29.57 6.71 -2.16
N ASP A 816 30.25 6.14 -3.16
CA ASP A 816 29.73 5.94 -4.50
C ASP A 816 28.82 4.70 -4.62
N GLY A 817 28.74 3.87 -3.58
CA GLY A 817 27.92 2.66 -3.55
C GLY A 817 28.65 1.37 -3.93
N THR A 818 29.96 1.42 -4.16
CA THR A 818 30.77 0.21 -4.35
C THR A 818 31.16 -0.42 -3.00
N ILE A 819 31.31 -1.75 -2.99
CA ILE A 819 31.82 -2.50 -1.84
C ILE A 819 33.31 -2.80 -2.09
N ARG A 820 34.14 -2.68 -1.06
CA ARG A 820 35.60 -2.90 -1.17
C ARG A 820 35.91 -4.35 -1.51
N GLU A 821 36.98 -4.58 -2.29
CA GLU A 821 37.34 -5.91 -2.78
C GLU A 821 37.59 -6.91 -1.63
N GLU A 822 38.18 -6.47 -0.52
CA GLU A 822 38.42 -7.31 0.65
C GLU A 822 37.13 -7.79 1.31
N GLU A 823 36.10 -6.94 1.37
CA GLU A 823 34.77 -7.32 1.87
C GLU A 823 34.07 -8.27 0.89
N ILE A 824 34.14 -8.02 -0.41
CA ILE A 824 33.62 -8.93 -1.46
C ILE A 824 34.27 -10.31 -1.34
N ASN A 825 35.60 -10.35 -1.20
CA ASN A 825 36.35 -11.60 -1.08
C ASN A 825 35.97 -12.37 0.20
N THR A 826 35.86 -11.67 1.32
CA THR A 826 35.45 -12.27 2.60
C THR A 826 34.04 -12.87 2.51
N LEU A 827 33.09 -12.14 1.92
CA LEU A 827 31.72 -12.60 1.71
C LEU A 827 31.66 -13.84 0.83
N LYS A 828 32.39 -13.86 -0.29
CA LYS A 828 32.46 -15.02 -1.19
C LYS A 828 33.08 -16.24 -0.53
N GLN A 829 34.13 -16.04 0.28
CA GLN A 829 34.77 -17.11 1.03
C GLN A 829 33.84 -17.70 2.10
N LEU A 830 33.13 -16.85 2.83
CA LEU A 830 32.11 -17.27 3.80
C LEU A 830 30.98 -18.06 3.11
N GLY A 831 30.47 -17.56 1.98
CA GLY A 831 29.47 -18.23 1.16
C GLY A 831 29.94 -19.59 0.61
N GLY A 832 31.20 -19.67 0.18
CA GLY A 832 31.83 -20.92 -0.24
C GLY A 832 31.84 -21.97 0.87
N TRP A 833 32.18 -21.56 2.10
CA TRP A 833 32.13 -22.44 3.26
C TRP A 833 30.70 -22.90 3.59
N LEU A 834 29.72 -21.98 3.58
CA LEU A 834 28.31 -22.27 3.85
C LEU A 834 27.66 -23.16 2.79
N ARG A 835 28.15 -23.15 1.55
CA ARG A 835 27.67 -24.04 0.48
C ARG A 835 27.94 -25.52 0.80
N VAL A 836 29.07 -25.80 1.45
CA VAL A 836 29.46 -27.15 1.87
C VAL A 836 28.86 -27.49 3.25
N ASN A 837 28.95 -26.56 4.19
CA ASN A 837 28.71 -26.82 5.62
C ASN A 837 27.39 -26.24 6.15
N GLY A 838 26.58 -25.60 5.31
CA GLY A 838 25.36 -24.89 5.71
C GLY A 838 24.30 -25.78 6.37
N GLU A 839 24.33 -27.10 6.15
CA GLU A 839 23.47 -28.05 6.86
C GLU A 839 23.66 -28.00 8.39
N ALA A 840 24.88 -27.71 8.85
CA ALA A 840 25.23 -27.57 10.27
C ALA A 840 24.92 -26.18 10.85
N ILE A 841 24.40 -25.26 10.04
CA ILE A 841 24.05 -23.89 10.44
C ILE A 841 22.54 -23.71 10.29
N TYR A 842 22.03 -23.74 9.06
CA TYR A 842 20.65 -23.37 8.74
C TYR A 842 19.64 -24.38 9.27
N GLY A 843 18.62 -23.87 9.96
CA GLY A 843 17.58 -24.68 10.59
C GLY A 843 18.07 -25.64 11.67
N THR A 844 19.28 -25.44 12.21
CA THR A 844 19.77 -26.17 13.38
C THR A 844 19.29 -25.54 14.68
N ARG A 845 19.45 -26.25 15.79
CA ARG A 845 19.27 -25.73 17.16
C ARG A 845 20.51 -26.02 17.99
N PRO A 846 20.71 -25.32 19.12
CA PRO A 846 21.75 -25.69 20.09
C PRO A 846 21.60 -27.14 20.54
N TRP A 847 22.73 -27.80 20.79
CA TRP A 847 22.75 -29.04 21.56
C TRP A 847 22.70 -28.73 23.07
N THR A 848 22.88 -29.72 23.94
CA THR A 848 23.00 -29.55 25.40
C THR A 848 24.26 -28.80 25.85
N THR A 849 25.27 -28.72 24.99
CA THR A 849 26.55 -28.01 25.20
C THR A 849 26.90 -27.33 23.88
N PHE A 850 27.34 -26.07 23.93
CA PHE A 850 27.62 -25.29 22.72
C PHE A 850 28.93 -25.73 22.05
N GLY A 851 29.85 -26.30 22.82
CA GLY A 851 31.14 -26.77 22.32
C GLY A 851 32.18 -26.92 23.42
N GLU A 852 33.43 -27.09 23.01
CA GLU A 852 34.62 -27.09 23.86
C GLU A 852 35.76 -26.34 23.16
N GLY A 853 36.82 -26.05 23.91
CA GLY A 853 37.94 -25.23 23.45
C GLY A 853 37.58 -23.75 23.28
N GLU A 854 38.56 -22.89 23.60
CA GLU A 854 38.41 -21.45 23.46
C GLU A 854 38.53 -21.03 21.98
N ILE A 855 37.61 -20.15 21.56
CA ILE A 855 37.74 -19.40 20.32
C ILE A 855 38.50 -18.13 20.69
N ALA A 856 39.66 -17.90 20.07
CA ALA A 856 40.44 -16.71 20.33
C ALA A 856 39.63 -15.45 20.02
N LYS A 857 39.53 -14.55 21.01
CA LYS A 857 38.88 -13.25 20.90
C LYS A 857 39.93 -12.20 20.51
N PRO A 858 39.60 -11.20 19.68
CA PRO A 858 40.53 -10.11 19.40
C PRO A 858 40.96 -9.36 20.66
N ALA A 859 42.20 -8.85 20.68
CA ALA A 859 42.75 -8.15 21.84
C ALA A 859 42.01 -6.84 22.19
N ALA A 860 41.40 -6.18 21.20
CA ALA A 860 40.52 -5.02 21.38
C ALA A 860 39.58 -4.87 20.17
N ASP A 861 38.46 -4.16 20.36
CA ASP A 861 37.38 -4.03 19.37
C ASP A 861 37.84 -3.55 17.97
N ASN A 862 38.89 -2.73 17.88
CA ASN A 862 39.42 -2.18 16.61
C ASN A 862 40.91 -2.52 16.40
N ALA A 863 41.45 -3.51 17.10
CA ALA A 863 42.85 -3.90 16.91
C ALA A 863 42.93 -5.01 15.85
N PRO A 864 43.71 -4.83 14.76
CA PRO A 864 43.89 -5.88 13.77
C PRO A 864 44.59 -7.10 14.37
N VAL A 865 44.38 -8.27 13.75
CA VAL A 865 45.11 -9.49 14.12
C VAL A 865 46.54 -9.39 13.60
N GLU A 866 47.51 -9.41 14.52
CA GLU A 866 48.93 -9.41 14.16
C GLU A 866 49.26 -10.68 13.35
N GLY A 867 49.81 -10.53 12.15
CA GLY A 867 50.13 -11.66 11.25
C GLY A 867 48.96 -12.22 10.42
N GLY A 868 47.75 -11.67 10.55
CA GLY A 868 46.62 -11.96 9.67
C GLY A 868 45.94 -13.33 9.85
N LYS A 869 46.25 -14.06 10.93
CA LYS A 869 45.61 -15.35 11.29
C LYS A 869 45.20 -15.37 12.75
N ILE A 870 44.04 -15.91 13.05
CA ILE A 870 43.60 -16.16 14.44
C ILE A 870 43.90 -17.61 14.80
N GLU A 871 44.68 -17.81 15.88
CA GLU A 871 44.94 -19.15 16.40
C GLU A 871 43.82 -19.60 17.34
N PHE A 872 43.09 -20.65 16.95
CA PHE A 872 42.13 -21.32 17.83
C PHE A 872 42.79 -22.42 18.65
N ALA A 873 42.21 -22.74 19.80
CA ALA A 873 42.61 -23.91 20.58
C ALA A 873 42.51 -25.18 19.72
N THR A 874 43.43 -26.13 19.90
CA THR A 874 43.50 -27.34 19.06
C THR A 874 42.30 -28.26 19.22
N ASP A 875 41.56 -28.11 20.32
CA ASP A 875 40.31 -28.79 20.64
C ASP A 875 39.06 -27.89 20.47
N ALA A 876 39.17 -26.74 19.80
CA ALA A 876 38.05 -25.84 19.57
C ALA A 876 37.01 -26.44 18.60
N VAL A 877 35.81 -26.68 19.11
CA VAL A 877 34.66 -27.20 18.35
C VAL A 877 33.36 -26.54 18.79
N ARG A 878 32.41 -26.37 17.88
CA ARG A 878 31.02 -25.95 18.18
C ARG A 878 30.01 -26.99 17.73
N LEU A 879 28.95 -27.14 18.51
CA LEU A 879 27.95 -28.18 18.36
C LEU A 879 26.57 -27.58 18.02
N THR A 880 25.97 -28.09 16.96
CA THR A 880 24.58 -27.80 16.58
C THR A 880 23.85 -29.10 16.27
N GLN A 881 22.52 -29.07 16.23
CA GLN A 881 21.72 -30.27 16.05
C GLN A 881 20.55 -30.07 15.09
N LYS A 882 20.21 -31.12 14.33
CA LYS A 882 19.06 -31.13 13.43
C LYS A 882 18.58 -32.55 13.18
N LYS A 883 17.29 -32.81 13.41
CA LYS A 883 16.60 -34.08 13.06
C LYS A 883 17.36 -35.36 13.48
N GLY A 884 17.90 -35.38 14.70
CA GLY A 884 18.62 -36.53 15.25
C GLY A 884 20.12 -36.56 14.94
N SER A 885 20.60 -35.73 14.01
CA SER A 885 22.04 -35.57 13.75
C SER A 885 22.65 -34.48 14.65
N LEU A 886 23.83 -34.76 15.19
CA LEU A 886 24.72 -33.77 15.80
C LEU A 886 25.76 -33.33 14.78
N TYR A 887 26.04 -32.03 14.72
CA TYR A 887 27.09 -31.48 13.88
C TYR A 887 28.19 -30.89 14.77
N ALA A 888 29.43 -31.31 14.52
CA ALA A 888 30.60 -30.78 15.17
C ALA A 888 31.44 -29.96 14.17
N ILE A 889 31.51 -28.65 14.40
CA ILE A 889 32.21 -27.66 13.58
C ILE A 889 33.60 -27.45 14.17
N CYS A 890 34.65 -27.87 13.47
CA CYS A 890 36.01 -27.98 13.98
C CYS A 890 36.94 -26.93 13.31
N PHE A 891 37.52 -25.99 14.07
CA PHE A 891 38.14 -24.75 13.53
C PHE A 891 39.64 -24.80 13.21
N ARG A 892 40.34 -25.91 13.45
CA ARG A 892 41.78 -26.01 13.13
C ARG A 892 42.05 -27.22 12.25
N GLN A 893 42.94 -27.03 11.27
CA GLN A 893 43.61 -28.15 10.60
C GLN A 893 44.50 -28.88 11.61
N PRO A 894 44.20 -30.14 11.94
CA PRO A 894 44.92 -30.82 13.01
C PRO A 894 46.34 -31.14 12.53
N GLU A 895 47.34 -30.97 13.41
CA GLU A 895 48.74 -31.35 13.13
C GLU A 895 48.92 -32.89 13.09
N SER A 896 47.83 -33.63 13.34
CA SER A 896 47.73 -35.08 13.33
C SER A 896 46.69 -35.49 12.28
N ASP A 897 46.83 -36.71 11.77
CA ASP A 897 45.81 -37.43 10.99
C ASP A 897 44.50 -37.72 11.76
N ARG A 898 44.32 -37.13 12.95
CA ARG A 898 43.21 -37.39 13.88
C ARG A 898 42.71 -36.13 14.54
N TYR A 899 41.41 -36.12 14.81
CA TYR A 899 40.75 -35.08 15.61
C TYR A 899 39.94 -35.71 16.74
N SER A 900 39.94 -35.09 17.93
CA SER A 900 39.29 -35.64 19.12
C SER A 900 38.30 -34.65 19.72
N ILE A 901 37.10 -35.13 20.03
CA ILE A 901 36.02 -34.37 20.68
C ILE A 901 35.76 -34.98 22.06
N ARG A 902 36.18 -34.30 23.13
CA ARG A 902 36.18 -34.81 24.51
C ARG A 902 34.76 -34.86 25.11
N CYS A 903 33.92 -33.89 24.78
CA CYS A 903 32.53 -33.84 25.26
C CYS A 903 31.67 -35.03 24.78
N LEU A 904 32.14 -35.78 23.77
CA LEU A 904 31.50 -36.99 23.24
C LEU A 904 32.12 -38.31 23.76
N LYS A 905 32.88 -38.27 24.86
CA LYS A 905 33.47 -39.46 25.48
C LYS A 905 32.42 -40.43 26.05
N LYS A 906 32.76 -41.72 26.05
CA LYS A 906 31.95 -42.80 26.61
C LYS A 906 31.71 -42.61 28.11
N GLY A 907 30.56 -43.05 28.60
CA GLY A 907 30.21 -42.93 30.02
C GLY A 907 29.58 -41.60 30.41
N THR A 908 29.52 -40.61 29.51
CA THR A 908 28.72 -39.40 29.68
C THR A 908 27.29 -39.63 29.17
N ARG A 909 26.31 -38.89 29.71
CA ARG A 909 24.92 -38.92 29.21
C ARG A 909 24.85 -38.65 27.70
N ILE A 910 25.76 -37.82 27.20
CA ILE A 910 25.85 -37.39 25.80
C ILE A 910 26.54 -38.47 24.95
N GLY A 911 27.68 -39.00 25.36
CA GLY A 911 28.41 -40.02 24.60
C GLY A 911 27.73 -41.40 24.57
N ASN A 912 26.83 -41.70 25.50
CA ASN A 912 26.10 -42.97 25.54
C ASN A 912 24.84 -42.99 24.65
N SER A 913 24.58 -41.97 23.83
CA SER A 913 23.41 -41.90 22.94
C SER A 913 23.45 -42.90 21.77
N GLY A 914 24.58 -43.59 21.57
CA GLY A 914 24.76 -44.60 20.51
C GLY A 914 25.08 -43.95 19.17
N ILE A 915 26.36 -43.62 18.94
CA ILE A 915 26.82 -43.13 17.63
C ILE A 915 26.77 -44.28 16.64
N GLU A 916 25.92 -44.17 15.62
CA GLU A 916 25.79 -45.15 14.55
C GLU A 916 26.78 -44.86 13.42
N LYS A 917 26.93 -43.57 13.08
CA LYS A 917 27.73 -43.15 11.93
C LYS A 917 28.36 -41.78 12.17
N VAL A 918 29.60 -41.63 11.71
CA VAL A 918 30.28 -40.35 11.61
C VAL A 918 30.63 -40.11 10.15
N GLU A 919 30.27 -38.95 9.64
CA GLU A 919 30.50 -38.48 8.27
C GLU A 919 31.14 -37.09 8.30
N MET A 920 31.78 -36.69 7.21
CA MET A 920 32.30 -35.33 7.04
C MET A 920 31.57 -34.66 5.89
N LEU A 921 30.99 -33.49 6.12
CA LEU A 921 30.28 -32.75 5.06
C LEU A 921 31.27 -32.35 3.96
N GLY A 922 30.89 -32.54 2.70
CA GLY A 922 31.74 -32.30 1.54
C GLY A 922 32.77 -33.41 1.24
N HIS A 923 32.73 -34.54 1.95
CA HIS A 923 33.60 -35.69 1.71
C HIS A 923 32.81 -36.98 1.47
N ASP A 924 33.03 -37.63 0.33
CA ASP A 924 32.28 -38.85 -0.08
C ASP A 924 32.84 -40.16 0.52
N GLY A 925 34.00 -40.11 1.18
CA GLY A 925 34.66 -41.29 1.74
C GLY A 925 34.23 -41.65 3.17
N PRO A 926 34.48 -42.90 3.61
CA PRO A 926 34.16 -43.32 4.97
C PRO A 926 35.11 -42.68 5.99
N ILE A 927 34.57 -42.09 7.06
CA ILE A 927 35.35 -41.59 8.19
C ILE A 927 35.51 -42.69 9.23
N LYS A 928 36.76 -43.09 9.50
CA LYS A 928 37.06 -44.02 10.60
C LYS A 928 37.00 -43.28 11.92
N TRP A 929 36.29 -43.83 12.89
CA TRP A 929 36.16 -43.22 14.21
C TRP A 929 36.21 -44.28 15.32
N ARG A 930 36.58 -43.83 16.52
CA ARG A 930 36.56 -44.62 17.74
C ARG A 930 36.13 -43.76 18.90
N GLN A 931 35.08 -44.17 19.60
CA GLN A 931 34.71 -43.59 20.88
C GLN A 931 35.42 -44.32 22.02
N SER A 932 36.03 -43.56 22.92
CA SER A 932 36.74 -44.04 24.11
C SER A 932 36.21 -43.35 25.37
N ASP A 933 36.73 -43.73 26.53
CA ASP A 933 36.37 -43.09 27.81
C ASP A 933 36.93 -41.65 27.93
N GLU A 934 37.77 -41.21 26.98
CA GLU A 934 38.39 -39.88 26.95
C GLU A 934 37.80 -38.95 25.88
N SER A 935 37.45 -39.48 24.70
CA SER A 935 36.91 -38.69 23.57
C SER A 935 36.30 -39.57 22.47
N LEU A 936 35.58 -38.92 21.54
CA LEU A 936 35.35 -39.41 20.18
C LEU A 936 36.53 -38.98 19.29
N THR A 937 37.31 -39.93 18.80
CA THR A 937 38.43 -39.65 17.87
C THR A 937 38.06 -40.07 16.46
N VAL A 938 38.23 -39.18 15.49
CA VAL A 938 38.07 -39.44 14.05
C VAL A 938 39.41 -39.40 13.33
N ALA A 939 39.58 -40.23 12.30
CA ALA A 939 40.69 -40.13 11.35
C ALA A 939 40.31 -39.15 10.24
N LEU A 940 41.21 -38.23 9.92
CA LEU A 940 40.99 -37.20 8.91
C LEU A 940 41.44 -37.69 7.53
N PRO A 941 40.74 -37.30 6.45
CA PRO A 941 41.21 -37.55 5.09
C PRO A 941 42.47 -36.73 4.80
N GLU A 942 43.24 -37.16 3.79
CA GLU A 942 44.45 -36.45 3.34
C GLU A 942 44.16 -35.02 2.88
N HIS A 943 42.96 -34.78 2.34
CA HIS A 943 42.47 -33.47 1.95
C HIS A 943 41.13 -33.20 2.62
N LEU A 944 41.06 -32.10 3.37
CA LEU A 944 39.81 -31.62 3.95
C LEU A 944 38.97 -30.91 2.89
N PRO A 945 37.63 -30.94 3.01
CA PRO A 945 36.72 -30.37 2.01
C PRO A 945 36.64 -28.84 2.05
N CYS A 946 37.28 -28.19 3.02
CA CYS A 946 37.21 -26.75 3.23
C CYS A 946 38.40 -26.23 4.05
N ASP A 947 38.73 -24.95 3.84
CA ASP A 947 39.96 -24.33 4.36
C ASP A 947 39.86 -23.79 5.80
N TYR A 948 38.65 -23.41 6.24
CA TYR A 948 38.46 -22.69 7.51
C TYR A 948 38.07 -23.58 8.68
N ALA A 949 37.00 -24.37 8.52
CA ALA A 949 36.51 -25.30 9.54
C ALA A 949 35.81 -26.47 8.87
N PHE A 950 36.14 -27.71 9.24
CA PHE A 950 35.44 -28.88 8.71
C PHE A 950 34.29 -29.29 9.64
N VAL A 951 33.27 -29.94 9.09
CA VAL A 951 32.11 -30.36 9.87
C VAL A 951 31.96 -31.87 9.86
N LEU A 952 31.85 -32.45 11.06
CA LEU A 952 31.49 -33.84 11.25
C LEU A 952 29.99 -33.95 11.54
N LYS A 953 29.28 -34.77 10.76
CA LYS A 953 27.90 -35.17 11.02
C LYS A 953 27.90 -36.50 11.75
N ILE A 954 27.30 -36.51 12.94
CA ILE A 954 27.30 -37.62 13.88
C ILE A 954 25.83 -38.03 14.05
N ASN A 955 25.48 -39.23 13.59
CA ASN A 955 24.13 -39.79 13.68
C ASN A 955 24.05 -40.83 14.79
#